data_AF-A0A0G0HX19-F1
#
_entry.id   AF-A0A0G0HX19-F1
#
_cell.length_a   1.000
_cell.length_b   1.000
_cell.length_c   1.000
_cell.angle_alpha   90.00
_cell.angle_beta   90.00
_cell.angle_gamma   90.00
#
_symmetry.space_group_name_H-M   'P 1'
#
loop_
_entity.id
_entity.type
_entity.pdbx_description
1 polymer ?
#
loop_
_entity_poly.entity_id
_entity_poly.type
_entity_poly.pdbx_seq_one_letter_code
_entity_poly.pdbx_strand_id
1 'polypeptide(L)'
;MKKFKPKTLLPILILLALPLLFFNSILTGKMIFTGDFSGSDLIDLHYPFKYALHNSYTNSRFPLWEPNLSLGFPIAAEGQSGPFYPLNILLSFISPESSLQLSIILIFLTSLTGMYLYCRSLNFSKTESLYASVVFSFSAFFITRVKHINLIGASSYLPFLFLFIRKFFLKRSFIFILLTGIVIAMQFLLGHPQMTFYCIFAAVLYAAFEGYQTFRTKKDTSIIPNTVLFLFLSFAVAFLLSAVQILPTLEFIQLTSRQEFHILDAGAYPFKLKNLIGFVSPYGAGNPASGSYQANIAYEGIFWENAVYIGLLGIIFAVFGIYSAIKKPRPPEFLFFIFLSLFSLLVMLGASSPVFSFLWNNIPGFTLFRFPNRFNLFLIFSLSILSARGLQEAVKKIPVKKAEAKTFSSNPDDEVKFSWPLDRRRTKFLLFAVTVVDLLIFSNSYIGYAEKEKLTKVPAFSEKIASDTEKYRIYSLTQHYQNPYSVLGWKNDLAVDTILASRESIPPNNNLIYGLPSFNDRGWFEGGLSIARRDRVEEFLTSKNENQVVTGKVLGLFNVKYIITFADYVGIEIFEESTLDLGEQFGTKLKLFRNDQVLPRIYFTPEALVAENEDEAFKKVTSLEHYGPKTVILENKPNILPEEFTGVIDDFRKDNPVEIINYEDQKVEIEADIKTHGFLVLSDSFYPGWKVRIDGTEGKILRANYLVRAVELDPGKHKVEFYYDPVSFRVGLIISLFASGIVVILIVGMKMLNQFSIFKNQFTKK
;
A
#
# COMPACT_ATOMS: atom_id res chain seq x y z
N MET A 1 31.29 -32.96 -2.10
CA MET A 1 30.46 -31.96 -1.38
C MET A 1 31.33 -31.16 -0.42
N LYS A 2 31.57 -29.86 -0.67
CA LYS A 2 32.34 -29.02 0.28
C LYS A 2 31.53 -28.83 1.56
N LYS A 3 31.99 -29.39 2.69
CA LYS A 3 31.38 -29.20 4.02
C LYS A 3 31.12 -27.70 4.27
N PHE A 4 29.85 -27.32 4.36
CA PHE A 4 29.43 -25.96 4.69
C PHE A 4 30.02 -25.56 6.05
N LYS A 5 30.93 -24.59 6.08
CA LYS A 5 31.54 -24.14 7.34
C LYS A 5 30.49 -23.39 8.17
N PRO A 6 30.30 -23.68 9.48
CA PRO A 6 29.29 -23.04 10.34
C PRO A 6 29.42 -21.51 10.41
N LYS A 7 30.65 -20.96 10.26
CA LYS A 7 30.90 -19.50 10.19
C LYS A 7 30.28 -18.79 8.96
N THR A 8 29.80 -19.54 7.98
CA THR A 8 29.15 -19.02 6.76
C THR A 8 27.64 -18.93 6.94
N LEU A 9 27.07 -19.80 7.78
CA LEU A 9 25.63 -19.88 8.06
C LEU A 9 25.16 -18.88 9.12
N LEU A 10 26.02 -18.50 10.07
CA LEU A 10 25.63 -17.65 11.19
C LEU A 10 24.93 -16.32 10.78
N PRO A 11 25.43 -15.53 9.80
CA PRO A 11 24.70 -14.33 9.37
C PRO A 11 23.33 -14.65 8.79
N ILE A 12 23.19 -15.75 8.04
CA ILE A 12 21.92 -16.16 7.44
C ILE A 12 20.92 -16.52 8.53
N LEU A 13 21.34 -17.30 9.53
CA LEU A 13 20.50 -17.66 10.67
C LEU A 13 20.05 -16.43 11.46
N ILE A 14 20.95 -15.45 11.67
CA ILE A 14 20.59 -14.19 12.34
C ILE A 14 19.57 -13.40 11.53
N LEU A 15 19.77 -13.26 10.21
CA LEU A 15 18.83 -12.52 9.35
C LEU A 15 17.43 -13.17 9.33
N LEU A 16 17.35 -14.51 9.38
CA LEU A 16 16.07 -15.23 9.44
C LEU A 16 15.41 -15.13 10.83
N ALA A 17 16.19 -15.14 11.91
CA ALA A 17 15.67 -15.11 13.27
C ALA A 17 15.17 -13.72 13.70
N LEU A 18 15.78 -12.64 13.20
CA LEU A 18 15.49 -11.28 13.66
C LEU A 18 14.04 -10.82 13.39
N PRO A 19 13.46 -10.98 12.18
CA PRO A 19 12.06 -10.64 11.97
C PRO A 19 11.12 -11.40 12.91
N LEU A 20 11.38 -12.69 13.14
CA LEU A 20 10.58 -13.51 14.07
C LEU A 20 10.70 -13.05 15.52
N LEU A 21 11.87 -12.53 15.91
CA LEU A 21 12.09 -11.95 17.25
C LEU A 21 11.30 -10.65 17.44
N PHE A 22 11.27 -9.78 16.43
CA PHE A 22 10.55 -8.50 16.49
C PHE A 22 9.03 -8.64 16.32
N PHE A 23 8.60 -9.65 15.56
CA PHE A 23 7.19 -9.92 15.22
C PHE A 23 6.82 -11.35 15.60
N ASN A 24 6.77 -11.61 16.92
CA ASN A 24 6.49 -12.95 17.44
C ASN A 24 5.01 -13.33 17.38
N SER A 25 4.12 -12.47 16.86
CA SER A 25 2.67 -12.72 16.77
C SER A 25 2.33 -14.01 16.04
N ILE A 26 3.10 -14.34 15.00
CA ILE A 26 2.92 -15.57 14.21
C ILE A 26 3.14 -16.84 15.05
N LEU A 27 3.87 -16.74 16.16
CA LEU A 27 4.17 -17.84 17.08
C LEU A 27 3.19 -17.89 18.26
N THR A 28 2.47 -16.79 18.53
CA THR A 28 1.65 -16.62 19.75
C THR A 28 0.14 -16.66 19.48
N GLY A 29 -0.29 -16.82 18.23
CA GLY A 29 -1.71 -16.84 17.86
C GLY A 29 -2.36 -15.45 17.81
N LYS A 30 -1.60 -14.39 18.09
CA LYS A 30 -2.04 -12.99 18.01
C LYS A 30 -1.85 -12.42 16.61
N MET A 31 -2.47 -11.28 16.34
CA MET A 31 -2.22 -10.46 15.15
C MET A 31 -1.54 -9.15 15.54
N ILE A 32 -0.68 -8.64 14.65
CA ILE A 32 -0.16 -7.28 14.78
C ILE A 32 -1.31 -6.30 14.66
N PHE A 33 -1.39 -5.36 15.59
CA PHE A 33 -2.43 -4.36 15.69
C PHE A 33 -1.79 -3.00 15.91
N THR A 34 -1.88 -2.10 14.93
CA THR A 34 -1.20 -0.80 14.96
C THR A 34 -2.03 0.22 14.22
N GLY A 35 -2.30 1.37 14.85
CA GLY A 35 -3.23 2.36 14.31
C GLY A 35 -2.62 3.74 14.04
N ASP A 36 -3.51 4.71 14.12
CA ASP A 36 -3.31 6.09 13.72
C ASP A 36 -4.19 7.05 14.55
N PHE A 37 -4.12 8.36 14.31
CA PHE A 37 -5.12 9.33 14.65
C PHE A 37 -6.49 9.10 13.99
N SER A 38 -6.54 8.37 12.87
CA SER A 38 -7.74 8.22 12.04
C SER A 38 -8.24 6.77 11.91
N GLY A 39 -7.39 5.75 12.07
CA GLY A 39 -7.75 4.33 11.88
C GLY A 39 -6.54 3.42 11.79
N SER A 40 -6.67 2.24 11.19
CA SER A 40 -5.55 1.34 10.92
C SER A 40 -5.58 0.80 9.51
N ASP A 41 -4.80 1.35 8.57
CA ASP A 41 -4.66 0.77 7.22
C ASP A 41 -4.29 -0.72 7.25
N LEU A 42 -3.61 -1.19 8.30
CA LEU A 42 -3.27 -2.60 8.44
C LEU A 42 -4.53 -3.48 8.50
N ILE A 43 -5.49 -3.07 9.32
CA ILE A 43 -6.71 -3.83 9.64
C ILE A 43 -7.88 -3.41 8.76
N ASP A 44 -7.96 -2.14 8.41
CA ASP A 44 -9.09 -1.52 7.69
C ASP A 44 -8.90 -1.48 6.18
N LEU A 45 -7.70 -1.78 5.66
CA LEU A 45 -7.42 -1.80 4.22
C LEU A 45 -6.71 -3.08 3.80
N HIS A 46 -5.52 -3.31 4.35
CA HIS A 46 -4.66 -4.40 3.91
C HIS A 46 -5.21 -5.78 4.29
N TYR A 47 -5.80 -5.92 5.47
CA TYR A 47 -6.44 -7.18 5.86
C TYR A 47 -7.64 -7.55 4.95
N PRO A 48 -8.61 -6.66 4.70
CA PRO A 48 -9.65 -6.87 3.68
C PRO A 48 -9.11 -7.20 2.29
N PHE A 49 -8.04 -6.52 1.84
CA PHE A 49 -7.43 -6.86 0.55
C PHE A 49 -6.81 -8.26 0.54
N LYS A 50 -6.17 -8.71 1.64
CA LYS A 50 -5.73 -10.11 1.74
C LYS A 50 -6.91 -11.09 1.65
N TYR A 51 -8.06 -10.73 2.23
CA TYR A 51 -9.28 -11.52 2.12
C TYR A 51 -9.79 -11.60 0.67
N ALA A 52 -9.92 -10.46 -0.03
CA ALA A 52 -10.36 -10.42 -1.42
C ALA A 52 -9.43 -11.21 -2.36
N LEU A 53 -8.11 -11.08 -2.18
CA LEU A 53 -7.12 -11.86 -2.94
C LEU A 53 -7.22 -13.35 -2.65
N HIS A 54 -7.36 -13.73 -1.38
CA HIS A 54 -7.55 -15.12 -0.97
C HIS A 54 -8.77 -15.71 -1.67
N ASN A 55 -9.93 -15.06 -1.55
CA ASN A 55 -11.17 -15.50 -2.16
C ASN A 55 -11.09 -15.63 -3.68
N SER A 56 -10.44 -14.68 -4.36
CA SER A 56 -10.29 -14.73 -5.82
C SER A 56 -9.41 -15.91 -6.27
N TYR A 57 -8.22 -16.03 -5.69
CA TYR A 57 -7.23 -17.00 -6.14
C TYR A 57 -7.54 -18.45 -5.74
N THR A 58 -8.15 -18.68 -4.58
CA THR A 58 -8.57 -20.04 -4.18
C THR A 58 -9.71 -20.56 -5.07
N ASN A 59 -10.52 -19.66 -5.62
CA ASN A 59 -11.56 -19.97 -6.60
C ASN A 59 -11.06 -19.92 -8.06
N SER A 60 -9.73 -19.93 -8.29
CA SER A 60 -9.12 -19.90 -9.63
C SER A 60 -9.53 -18.71 -10.51
N ARG A 61 -9.83 -17.56 -9.89
CA ARG A 61 -10.16 -16.31 -10.58
C ARG A 61 -9.07 -15.27 -10.38
N PHE A 62 -8.85 -14.43 -11.39
CA PHE A 62 -8.07 -13.21 -11.21
C PHE A 62 -8.88 -12.20 -10.39
N PRO A 63 -8.29 -11.47 -9.43
CA PRO A 63 -8.99 -10.46 -8.63
C PRO A 63 -9.17 -9.15 -9.43
N LEU A 64 -9.91 -9.19 -10.53
CA LEU A 64 -10.06 -8.02 -11.43
C LEU A 64 -11.12 -7.03 -10.96
N TRP A 65 -12.18 -7.54 -10.34
CA TRP A 65 -13.35 -6.79 -9.91
C TRP A 65 -13.81 -7.29 -8.54
N GLU A 66 -14.20 -6.37 -7.67
CA GLU A 66 -14.73 -6.66 -6.34
C GLU A 66 -16.16 -6.10 -6.24
N PRO A 67 -17.20 -6.96 -6.28
CA PRO A 67 -18.59 -6.51 -6.30
C PRO A 67 -19.06 -5.88 -4.98
N ASN A 68 -18.35 -6.12 -3.87
CA ASN A 68 -18.77 -5.67 -2.55
C ASN A 68 -18.26 -4.27 -2.17
N LEU A 69 -17.46 -3.60 -3.01
CA LEU A 69 -16.99 -2.23 -2.78
C LEU A 69 -17.57 -1.28 -3.82
N SER A 70 -18.06 -0.11 -3.38
CA SER A 70 -18.48 1.00 -4.25
C SER A 70 -19.30 0.61 -5.48
N LEU A 71 -20.37 -0.15 -5.23
CA LEU A 71 -21.25 -0.68 -6.28
C LEU A 71 -20.57 -1.63 -7.29
N GLY A 72 -19.34 -2.07 -7.00
CA GLY A 72 -18.43 -2.76 -7.91
C GLY A 72 -17.15 -1.94 -8.12
N PHE A 73 -16.00 -2.52 -7.80
CA PHE A 73 -14.72 -1.81 -7.77
C PHE A 73 -13.62 -2.54 -8.54
N PRO A 74 -12.82 -1.88 -9.40
CA PRO A 74 -11.74 -2.50 -10.16
C PRO A 74 -10.49 -2.71 -9.27
N ILE A 75 -10.57 -3.65 -8.33
CA ILE A 75 -9.57 -3.87 -7.27
C ILE A 75 -8.16 -4.13 -7.80
N ALA A 76 -8.02 -4.76 -8.98
CA ALA A 76 -6.71 -4.93 -9.61
C ALA A 76 -6.14 -3.63 -10.19
N ALA A 77 -6.98 -2.80 -10.80
CA ALA A 77 -6.53 -1.57 -11.44
C ALA A 77 -6.12 -0.51 -10.40
N GLU A 78 -6.73 -0.53 -9.21
CA GLU A 78 -6.37 0.33 -8.08
C GLU A 78 -4.90 0.17 -7.65
N GLY A 79 -4.43 -1.08 -7.62
CA GLY A 79 -3.02 -1.44 -7.47
C GLY A 79 -2.55 -1.65 -6.03
N GLN A 80 -3.10 -0.99 -5.01
CA GLN A 80 -2.71 -1.19 -3.60
C GLN A 80 -3.09 -2.57 -3.06
N SER A 81 -4.03 -3.28 -3.68
CA SER A 81 -4.25 -4.69 -3.36
C SER A 81 -3.03 -5.56 -3.75
N GLY A 82 -2.19 -5.11 -4.69
CA GLY A 82 -0.99 -5.78 -5.15
C GLY A 82 -1.25 -7.20 -5.68
N PRO A 83 -2.27 -7.42 -6.52
CA PRO A 83 -2.74 -8.76 -6.88
C PRO A 83 -1.70 -9.53 -7.70
N PHE A 84 -0.90 -8.82 -8.49
CA PHE A 84 0.09 -9.41 -9.39
C PHE A 84 1.50 -9.46 -8.79
N TYR A 85 1.66 -9.03 -7.53
CA TYR A 85 2.93 -9.20 -6.82
C TYR A 85 3.16 -10.68 -6.49
N PRO A 86 4.28 -11.31 -6.94
CA PRO A 86 4.44 -12.76 -6.81
C PRO A 86 4.30 -13.30 -5.39
N LEU A 87 4.78 -12.57 -4.37
CA LEU A 87 4.61 -13.03 -2.99
C LEU A 87 3.16 -12.92 -2.53
N ASN A 88 2.39 -11.93 -2.99
CA ASN A 88 0.96 -11.85 -2.65
C ASN A 88 0.18 -13.01 -3.28
N ILE A 89 0.50 -13.40 -4.52
CA ILE A 89 -0.10 -14.57 -5.17
C ILE A 89 0.21 -15.85 -4.37
N LEU A 90 1.48 -16.07 -4.00
CA LEU A 90 1.84 -17.25 -3.21
C LEU A 90 1.16 -17.26 -1.83
N LEU A 91 1.06 -16.09 -1.19
CA LEU A 91 0.46 -15.95 0.13
C LEU A 91 -1.08 -15.88 0.11
N SER A 92 -1.73 -15.82 -1.06
CA SER A 92 -3.20 -15.86 -1.11
C SER A 92 -3.75 -17.26 -0.87
N PHE A 93 -2.93 -18.31 -0.98
CA PHE A 93 -3.34 -19.70 -0.75
C PHE A 93 -3.29 -20.13 0.72
N ILE A 94 -2.90 -19.22 1.63
CA ILE A 94 -3.00 -19.40 3.08
C ILE A 94 -4.05 -18.44 3.64
N SER A 95 -4.40 -18.58 4.92
CA SER A 95 -5.42 -17.72 5.52
C SER A 95 -5.02 -16.22 5.44
N PRO A 96 -5.98 -15.29 5.26
CA PRO A 96 -5.68 -13.86 5.13
C PRO A 96 -4.85 -13.29 6.29
N GLU A 97 -5.06 -13.77 7.51
CA GLU A 97 -4.33 -13.36 8.71
C GLU A 97 -2.85 -13.77 8.64
N SER A 98 -2.60 -15.04 8.29
CA SER A 98 -1.24 -15.55 8.11
C SER A 98 -0.55 -14.89 6.92
N SER A 99 -1.29 -14.61 5.84
CA SER A 99 -0.81 -13.87 4.67
C SER A 99 -0.32 -12.47 5.06
N LEU A 100 -1.09 -11.74 5.86
CA LEU A 100 -0.74 -10.40 6.34
C LEU A 100 0.53 -10.41 7.21
N GLN A 101 0.58 -11.30 8.21
CA GLN A 101 1.72 -11.40 9.12
C GLN A 101 2.99 -11.84 8.40
N LEU A 102 2.89 -12.84 7.51
CA LEU A 102 4.04 -13.32 6.75
C LEU A 102 4.51 -12.28 5.72
N SER A 103 3.60 -11.46 5.18
CA SER A 103 3.99 -10.32 4.33
C SER A 103 4.91 -9.35 5.09
N ILE A 104 4.59 -9.01 6.35
CA ILE A 104 5.45 -8.16 7.19
C ILE A 104 6.81 -8.82 7.40
N ILE A 105 6.85 -10.10 7.80
CA ILE A 105 8.12 -10.83 7.99
C ILE A 105 8.98 -10.80 6.72
N LEU A 106 8.39 -11.04 5.56
CA LEU A 106 9.10 -11.06 4.27
C LEU A 106 9.61 -9.67 3.86
N ILE A 107 8.88 -8.60 4.17
CA ILE A 107 9.33 -7.22 3.94
C ILE A 107 10.60 -6.93 4.75
N PHE A 108 10.58 -7.26 6.05
CA PHE A 108 11.74 -7.04 6.92
C PHE A 108 12.92 -7.97 6.54
N LEU A 109 12.65 -9.19 6.11
CA LEU A 109 13.69 -10.08 5.60
C LEU A 109 14.31 -9.54 4.30
N THR A 110 13.50 -8.95 3.42
CA THR A 110 13.94 -8.33 2.16
C THR A 110 14.84 -7.13 2.43
N SER A 111 14.43 -6.21 3.31
CA SER A 111 15.26 -5.04 3.69
C SER A 111 16.56 -5.46 4.37
N LEU A 112 16.51 -6.41 5.32
CA LEU A 112 17.67 -6.96 6.00
C LEU A 112 18.68 -7.56 5.02
N THR A 113 18.19 -8.42 4.13
CA THR A 113 19.03 -9.13 3.15
C THR A 113 19.64 -8.18 2.14
N GLY A 114 18.83 -7.27 1.58
CA GLY A 114 19.29 -6.26 0.63
C GLY A 114 20.37 -5.38 1.24
N MET A 115 20.13 -4.86 2.44
CA MET A 115 21.06 -3.97 3.14
C MET A 115 22.37 -4.69 3.50
N TYR A 116 22.27 -5.93 4.00
CA TYR A 116 23.45 -6.74 4.28
C TYR A 116 24.30 -6.93 3.03
N LEU A 117 23.71 -7.36 1.92
CA LEU A 117 24.40 -7.63 0.66
C LEU A 117 24.99 -6.34 0.04
N TYR A 118 24.27 -5.23 0.15
CA TYR A 118 24.77 -3.93 -0.28
C TYR A 118 25.99 -3.49 0.53
N CYS A 119 25.92 -3.55 1.86
CA CYS A 119 27.05 -3.25 2.73
C CYS A 119 28.27 -4.16 2.47
N ARG A 120 28.04 -5.45 2.14
CA ARG A 120 29.12 -6.35 1.68
C ARG A 120 29.82 -5.85 0.43
N SER A 121 29.11 -5.17 -0.47
CA SER A 121 29.67 -4.58 -1.70
C SER A 121 30.45 -3.28 -1.46
N LEU A 122 30.29 -2.68 -0.29
CA LEU A 122 31.06 -1.53 0.21
C LEU A 122 32.30 -1.95 1.03
N ASN A 123 32.68 -3.24 1.00
CA ASN A 123 33.81 -3.80 1.73
C ASN A 123 33.71 -3.74 3.27
N PHE A 124 32.52 -3.55 3.83
CA PHE A 124 32.30 -3.77 5.26
C PHE A 124 32.53 -5.24 5.61
N SER A 125 32.84 -5.56 6.88
CA SER A 125 32.91 -6.93 7.39
C SER A 125 31.50 -7.51 7.62
N LYS A 126 31.40 -8.81 7.92
CA LYS A 126 30.11 -9.47 8.17
C LYS A 126 29.36 -8.82 9.34
N THR A 127 30.07 -8.43 10.40
CA THR A 127 29.45 -7.81 11.58
C THR A 127 29.00 -6.39 11.30
N GLU A 128 29.78 -5.60 10.57
CA GLU A 128 29.35 -4.24 10.19
C GLU A 128 28.16 -4.27 9.22
N SER A 129 28.12 -5.26 8.32
CA SER A 129 26.98 -5.42 7.40
C SER A 129 25.72 -5.86 8.12
N LEU A 130 25.82 -6.79 9.08
CA LEU A 130 24.70 -7.19 9.95
C LEU A 130 24.19 -6.01 10.79
N TYR A 131 25.11 -5.20 11.30
CA TYR A 131 24.79 -4.02 12.07
C TYR A 131 24.01 -2.99 11.23
N ALA A 132 24.51 -2.61 10.04
CA ALA A 132 23.80 -1.70 9.15
C ALA A 132 22.42 -2.25 8.73
N SER A 133 22.31 -3.56 8.47
CA SER A 133 21.02 -4.15 8.09
C SER A 133 19.98 -4.03 9.21
N VAL A 134 20.37 -4.25 10.47
CA VAL A 134 19.47 -4.10 11.62
C VAL A 134 19.07 -2.64 11.83
N VAL A 135 20.04 -1.73 11.84
CA VAL A 135 19.82 -0.29 12.00
C VAL A 135 18.85 0.25 10.94
N PHE A 136 18.97 -0.21 9.69
CA PHE A 136 18.06 0.18 8.61
C PHE A 136 16.67 -0.43 8.77
N SER A 137 16.61 -1.76 8.91
CA SER A 137 15.36 -2.52 8.76
C SER A 137 14.43 -2.37 9.95
N PHE A 138 14.97 -2.14 11.15
CA PHE A 138 14.19 -1.93 12.38
C PHE A 138 14.21 -0.47 12.83
N SER A 139 14.54 0.45 11.93
CA SER A 139 14.43 1.89 12.17
C SER A 139 12.98 2.34 12.33
N ALA A 140 12.81 3.57 12.81
CA ALA A 140 11.52 4.24 12.87
C ALA A 140 10.78 4.25 11.54
N PHE A 141 11.46 4.40 10.40
CA PHE A 141 10.77 4.43 9.11
C PHE A 141 9.96 3.16 8.85
N PHE A 142 10.53 1.99 9.14
CA PHE A 142 9.86 0.70 8.97
C PHE A 142 8.88 0.41 10.11
N ILE A 143 9.30 0.54 11.37
CA ILE A 143 8.48 0.17 12.54
C ILE A 143 7.22 1.02 12.64
N THR A 144 7.31 2.34 12.49
CA THR A 144 6.14 3.21 12.66
C THR A 144 5.20 3.18 11.46
N ARG A 145 5.61 2.52 10.36
CA ARG A 145 4.82 2.33 9.15
C ARG A 145 4.49 0.87 8.86
N VAL A 146 4.57 -0.02 9.86
CA VAL A 146 4.12 -1.42 9.71
C VAL A 146 2.67 -1.50 9.23
N LYS A 147 1.86 -0.48 9.51
CA LYS A 147 0.50 -0.38 8.99
C LYS A 147 0.38 -0.13 7.48
N HIS A 148 1.39 0.47 6.84
CA HIS A 148 1.40 0.76 5.41
C HIS A 148 2.27 -0.27 4.67
N ILE A 149 1.83 -1.53 4.59
CA ILE A 149 2.67 -2.65 4.13
C ILE A 149 3.22 -2.42 2.72
N ASN A 150 2.46 -1.76 1.83
CA ASN A 150 2.92 -1.52 0.46
C ASN A 150 4.03 -0.46 0.41
N LEU A 151 3.92 0.56 1.26
CA LEU A 151 4.91 1.64 1.37
C LEU A 151 6.25 1.07 1.85
N ILE A 152 6.25 0.34 2.98
CA ILE A 152 7.47 -0.26 3.51
C ILE A 152 7.95 -1.43 2.63
N GLY A 153 7.03 -2.15 1.97
CA GLY A 153 7.34 -3.21 1.01
C GLY A 153 8.12 -2.69 -0.18
N ALA A 154 7.63 -1.65 -0.86
CA ALA A 154 8.36 -0.99 -1.94
C ALA A 154 9.71 -0.44 -1.45
N SER A 155 9.75 0.15 -0.25
CA SER A 155 10.97 0.72 0.33
C SER A 155 12.03 -0.33 0.68
N SER A 156 11.63 -1.57 1.02
CA SER A 156 12.54 -2.67 1.39
C SER A 156 13.47 -3.09 0.26
N TYR A 157 13.09 -2.79 -1.00
CA TYR A 157 13.85 -3.09 -2.20
C TYR A 157 14.98 -2.09 -2.50
N LEU A 158 14.98 -0.91 -1.86
CA LEU A 158 15.98 0.14 -2.09
C LEU A 158 17.44 -0.35 -2.01
N PRO A 159 17.86 -1.15 -1.00
CA PRO A 159 19.23 -1.63 -0.93
C PRO A 159 19.61 -2.56 -2.08
N PHE A 160 18.65 -3.31 -2.65
CA PHE A 160 18.90 -4.16 -3.82
C PHE A 160 19.12 -3.33 -5.08
N LEU A 161 18.39 -2.22 -5.26
CA LEU A 161 18.65 -1.27 -6.35
C LEU A 161 20.10 -0.78 -6.29
N PHE A 162 20.53 -0.29 -5.12
CA PHE A 162 21.90 0.19 -4.92
C PHE A 162 22.93 -0.93 -5.13
N LEU A 163 22.66 -2.13 -4.64
CA LEU A 163 23.52 -3.29 -4.88
C LEU A 163 23.70 -3.60 -6.37
N PHE A 164 22.61 -3.70 -7.14
CA PHE A 164 22.70 -4.09 -8.54
C PHE A 164 23.28 -3.00 -9.42
N ILE A 165 22.96 -1.72 -9.15
CA ILE A 165 23.62 -0.57 -9.76
C ILE A 165 25.12 -0.65 -9.55
N ARG A 166 25.58 -0.76 -8.29
CA ARG A 166 27.02 -0.85 -8.01
C ARG A 166 27.67 -2.07 -8.67
N LYS A 167 27.00 -3.23 -8.65
CA LYS A 167 27.51 -4.44 -9.29
C LYS A 167 27.64 -4.29 -10.81
N PHE A 168 26.74 -3.54 -11.46
CA PHE A 168 26.88 -3.20 -12.87
C PHE A 168 28.17 -2.41 -13.12
N PHE A 169 28.45 -1.35 -12.36
CA PHE A 169 29.68 -0.56 -12.54
C PHE A 169 30.97 -1.34 -12.21
N LEU A 170 30.89 -2.28 -11.26
CA LEU A 170 32.02 -3.14 -10.89
C LEU A 170 32.30 -4.25 -11.92
N LYS A 171 31.26 -4.86 -12.51
CA LYS A 171 31.38 -6.08 -13.33
C LYS A 171 31.02 -5.91 -14.81
N ARG A 172 30.33 -4.83 -15.18
CA ARG A 172 29.81 -4.53 -16.54
C ARG A 172 28.98 -5.65 -17.14
N SER A 173 28.12 -6.27 -16.34
CA SER A 173 27.32 -7.42 -16.77
C SER A 173 25.85 -7.06 -16.93
N PHE A 174 25.27 -7.50 -18.04
CA PHE A 174 23.87 -7.29 -18.41
C PHE A 174 22.88 -7.87 -17.38
N ILE A 175 23.27 -8.90 -16.63
CA ILE A 175 22.43 -9.46 -15.56
C ILE A 175 21.99 -8.40 -14.54
N PHE A 176 22.81 -7.39 -14.28
CA PHE A 176 22.46 -6.35 -13.31
C PHE A 176 21.45 -5.34 -13.86
N ILE A 177 21.35 -5.17 -15.18
CA ILE A 177 20.25 -4.43 -15.81
C ILE A 177 18.93 -5.17 -15.56
N LEU A 178 18.91 -6.48 -15.85
CA LEU A 178 17.73 -7.31 -15.62
C LEU A 178 17.31 -7.31 -14.15
N LEU A 179 18.27 -7.52 -13.23
CA LEU A 179 17.98 -7.55 -11.80
C LEU A 179 17.50 -6.19 -11.27
N THR A 180 18.06 -5.07 -11.74
CA THR A 180 17.55 -3.74 -11.38
C THR A 180 16.12 -3.54 -11.91
N GLY A 181 15.85 -3.91 -13.18
CA GLY A 181 14.51 -3.83 -13.74
C GLY A 181 13.48 -4.70 -13.00
N ILE A 182 13.85 -5.93 -12.63
CA ILE A 182 13.01 -6.82 -11.80
C ILE A 182 12.70 -6.16 -10.45
N VAL A 183 13.70 -5.59 -9.78
CA VAL A 183 13.48 -4.94 -8.48
C VAL A 183 12.51 -3.77 -8.60
N ILE A 184 12.65 -2.93 -9.62
CA ILE A 184 11.71 -1.83 -9.87
C ILE A 184 10.31 -2.37 -10.20
N ALA A 185 10.20 -3.43 -11.03
CA ALA A 185 8.92 -4.08 -11.33
C ALA A 185 8.23 -4.58 -10.05
N MET A 186 8.98 -5.20 -9.13
CA MET A 186 8.42 -5.66 -7.85
C MET A 186 7.83 -4.52 -7.03
N GLN A 187 8.42 -3.31 -7.07
CA GLN A 187 7.88 -2.13 -6.38
C GLN A 187 6.57 -1.64 -7.02
N PHE A 188 6.47 -1.66 -8.35
CA PHE A 188 5.21 -1.34 -9.06
C PHE A 188 4.10 -2.36 -8.75
N LEU A 189 4.42 -3.66 -8.82
CA LEU A 189 3.46 -4.74 -8.55
C LEU A 189 2.96 -4.73 -7.09
N LEU A 190 3.75 -4.18 -6.16
CA LEU A 190 3.38 -4.03 -4.75
C LEU A 190 2.33 -2.94 -4.50
N GLY A 191 2.10 -2.03 -5.46
CA GLY A 191 1.01 -1.07 -5.35
C GLY A 191 1.30 0.20 -4.56
N HIS A 192 2.55 0.71 -4.57
CA HIS A 192 2.85 2.02 -3.97
C HIS A 192 3.67 2.93 -4.91
N PRO A 193 3.02 3.56 -5.92
CA PRO A 193 3.70 4.31 -6.99
C PRO A 193 4.63 5.42 -6.48
N GLN A 194 4.23 6.12 -5.41
CA GLN A 194 5.02 7.22 -4.87
C GLN A 194 6.40 6.78 -4.35
N MET A 195 6.44 5.68 -3.58
CA MET A 195 7.72 5.18 -3.06
C MET A 195 8.57 4.56 -4.16
N THR A 196 7.92 3.94 -5.16
CA THR A 196 8.60 3.45 -6.36
C THR A 196 9.29 4.59 -7.09
N PHE A 197 8.57 5.70 -7.33
CA PHE A 197 9.13 6.91 -7.94
C PHE A 197 10.30 7.48 -7.14
N TYR A 198 10.17 7.63 -5.81
CA TYR A 198 11.27 8.10 -4.98
C TYR A 198 12.48 7.16 -5.01
N CYS A 199 12.28 5.83 -4.97
CA CYS A 199 13.38 4.87 -5.06
C CYS A 199 14.09 4.93 -6.42
N ILE A 200 13.32 5.09 -7.50
CA ILE A 200 13.82 5.33 -8.86
C ILE A 200 14.66 6.61 -8.89
N PHE A 201 14.17 7.70 -8.31
CA PHE A 201 14.90 8.97 -8.24
C PHE A 201 16.25 8.80 -7.52
N ALA A 202 16.27 8.15 -6.35
CA ALA A 202 17.50 7.85 -5.62
C ALA A 202 18.44 6.90 -6.40
N ALA A 203 17.88 5.93 -7.13
CA ALA A 203 18.62 5.02 -7.98
C ALA A 203 19.31 5.75 -9.16
N VAL A 204 18.63 6.73 -9.78
CA VAL A 204 19.22 7.57 -10.83
C VAL A 204 20.38 8.40 -10.28
N LEU A 205 20.20 9.06 -9.13
CA LEU A 205 21.28 9.81 -8.47
C LEU A 205 22.48 8.91 -8.15
N TYR A 206 22.22 7.70 -7.65
CA TYR A 206 23.28 6.75 -7.32
C TYR A 206 23.99 6.16 -8.55
N ALA A 207 23.26 5.87 -9.62
CA ALA A 207 23.85 5.43 -10.89
C ALA A 207 24.72 6.53 -11.53
N ALA A 208 24.27 7.79 -11.48
CA ALA A 208 25.07 8.93 -11.92
C ALA A 208 26.35 9.08 -11.09
N PHE A 209 26.27 8.90 -9.76
CA PHE A 209 27.43 8.89 -8.88
C PHE A 209 28.42 7.77 -9.23
N GLU A 210 27.97 6.51 -9.34
CA GLU A 210 28.85 5.37 -9.68
C GLU A 210 29.46 5.52 -11.09
N GLY A 211 28.68 6.04 -12.04
CA GLY A 211 29.16 6.38 -13.39
C GLY A 211 30.25 7.45 -13.36
N TYR A 212 30.02 8.57 -12.66
CA TYR A 212 31.02 9.63 -12.49
C TYR A 212 32.29 9.13 -11.79
N GLN A 213 32.15 8.33 -10.74
CA GLN A 213 33.32 7.79 -10.05
C GLN A 213 34.11 6.82 -10.92
N THR A 214 33.42 5.98 -11.69
CA THR A 214 34.07 5.08 -12.64
C THR A 214 34.79 5.87 -13.74
N PHE A 215 34.17 6.92 -14.27
CA PHE A 215 34.78 7.84 -15.23
C PHE A 215 36.04 8.48 -14.63
N ARG A 216 35.94 9.07 -13.44
CA ARG A 216 37.06 9.76 -12.78
C ARG A 216 38.22 8.82 -12.44
N THR A 217 37.92 7.61 -11.95
CA THR A 217 38.94 6.67 -11.46
C THR A 217 39.58 5.84 -12.57
N LYS A 218 38.80 5.40 -13.56
CA LYS A 218 39.28 4.55 -14.67
C LYS A 218 39.54 5.33 -15.97
N LYS A 219 39.16 6.61 -16.04
CA LYS A 219 39.22 7.46 -17.26
C LYS A 219 38.50 6.86 -18.46
N ASP A 220 37.48 6.05 -18.22
CA ASP A 220 36.69 5.39 -19.27
C ASP A 220 35.48 6.24 -19.64
N THR A 221 35.52 6.91 -20.80
CA THR A 221 34.44 7.78 -21.31
C THR A 221 33.20 7.00 -21.74
N SER A 222 33.33 5.72 -22.11
CA SER A 222 32.20 4.88 -22.51
C SER A 222 31.20 4.67 -21.37
N ILE A 223 31.60 4.96 -20.13
CA ILE A 223 30.73 4.74 -18.96
C ILE A 223 29.52 5.68 -18.93
N ILE A 224 29.63 6.88 -19.51
CA ILE A 224 28.54 7.85 -19.53
C ILE A 224 27.36 7.32 -20.38
N PRO A 225 27.54 6.98 -21.67
CA PRO A 225 26.46 6.40 -22.46
C PRO A 225 26.00 5.04 -21.90
N ASN A 226 26.92 4.23 -21.33
CA ASN A 226 26.54 2.98 -20.67
C ASN A 226 25.66 3.18 -19.43
N THR A 227 25.80 4.31 -18.71
CA THR A 227 24.94 4.65 -17.56
C THR A 227 23.54 4.98 -18.03
N VAL A 228 23.41 5.77 -19.10
CA VAL A 228 22.11 6.09 -19.70
C VAL A 228 21.43 4.83 -20.23
N LEU A 229 22.18 3.98 -20.96
CA LEU A 229 21.67 2.71 -21.47
C LEU A 229 21.25 1.77 -20.33
N PHE A 230 22.04 1.68 -19.26
CA PHE A 230 21.71 0.89 -18.07
C PHE A 230 20.38 1.34 -17.47
N LEU A 231 20.19 2.65 -17.27
CA LEU A 231 18.95 3.21 -16.72
C LEU A 231 17.78 2.93 -17.65
N PHE A 232 17.90 3.27 -18.93
CA PHE A 232 16.86 3.06 -19.95
C PHE A 232 16.40 1.60 -20.01
N LEU A 233 17.35 0.66 -20.13
CA LEU A 233 17.01 -0.76 -20.23
C LEU A 233 16.44 -1.31 -18.91
N SER A 234 16.91 -0.83 -17.75
CA SER A 234 16.34 -1.23 -16.46
C SER A 234 14.88 -0.76 -16.34
N PHE A 235 14.57 0.47 -16.76
CA PHE A 235 13.19 0.97 -16.80
C PHE A 235 12.32 0.23 -17.81
N ALA A 236 12.86 -0.07 -19.00
CA ALA A 236 12.15 -0.84 -20.01
C ALA A 236 11.79 -2.24 -19.48
N VAL A 237 12.74 -2.95 -18.87
CA VAL A 237 12.48 -4.24 -18.22
C VAL A 237 11.44 -4.09 -17.10
N ALA A 238 11.56 -3.05 -16.28
CA ALA A 238 10.60 -2.81 -15.21
C ALA A 238 9.17 -2.63 -15.73
N PHE A 239 9.00 -1.71 -16.69
CA PHE A 239 7.71 -1.41 -17.31
C PHE A 239 7.09 -2.64 -17.96
N LEU A 240 7.88 -3.39 -18.75
CA LEU A 240 7.40 -4.59 -19.43
C LEU A 240 6.99 -5.68 -18.44
N LEU A 241 7.75 -5.90 -17.36
CA LEU A 241 7.41 -6.91 -16.36
C LEU A 241 6.16 -6.53 -15.55
N SER A 242 5.98 -5.25 -15.23
CA SER A 242 4.83 -4.77 -14.46
C SER A 242 3.68 -4.22 -15.31
N ALA A 243 3.67 -4.46 -16.63
CA ALA A 243 2.63 -3.98 -17.55
C ALA A 243 1.22 -4.45 -17.16
N VAL A 244 1.09 -5.69 -16.65
CA VAL A 244 -0.16 -6.25 -16.11
C VAL A 244 -0.78 -5.41 -15.00
N GLN A 245 0.03 -4.64 -14.26
CA GLN A 245 -0.44 -3.71 -13.23
C GLN A 245 -0.54 -2.28 -13.77
N ILE A 246 0.49 -1.81 -14.47
CA ILE A 246 0.57 -0.41 -14.90
C ILE A 246 -0.54 -0.04 -15.88
N LEU A 247 -0.85 -0.89 -16.86
CA LEU A 247 -1.82 -0.53 -17.91
C LEU A 247 -3.26 -0.39 -17.36
N PRO A 248 -3.80 -1.34 -16.56
CA PRO A 248 -5.09 -1.14 -15.91
C PRO A 248 -5.10 0.08 -14.97
N THR A 249 -4.03 0.31 -14.22
CA THR A 249 -3.94 1.49 -13.35
C THR A 249 -3.99 2.80 -14.15
N LEU A 250 -3.35 2.87 -15.32
CA LEU A 250 -3.42 4.05 -16.18
C LEU A 250 -4.82 4.31 -16.75
N GLU A 251 -5.54 3.25 -17.13
CA GLU A 251 -6.96 3.35 -17.52
C GLU A 251 -7.81 3.86 -16.33
N PHE A 252 -7.57 3.32 -15.15
CA PHE A 252 -8.35 3.68 -13.97
C PHE A 252 -8.12 5.13 -13.52
N ILE A 253 -6.87 5.62 -13.56
CA ILE A 253 -6.54 7.01 -13.17
C ILE A 253 -7.39 8.02 -13.95
N GLN A 254 -7.74 7.75 -15.21
CA GLN A 254 -8.55 8.65 -16.05
C GLN A 254 -10.00 8.80 -15.55
N LEU A 255 -10.46 7.88 -14.68
CA LEU A 255 -11.81 7.87 -14.12
C LEU A 255 -11.85 8.34 -12.67
N THR A 256 -10.69 8.73 -12.13
CA THR A 256 -10.52 9.07 -10.72
C THR A 256 -10.53 10.57 -10.49
N SER A 257 -10.84 11.01 -9.28
CA SER A 257 -10.84 12.43 -8.88
C SER A 257 -9.43 13.04 -8.74
N ARG A 258 -8.40 12.37 -9.28
CA ARG A 258 -7.00 12.72 -9.05
C ARG A 258 -6.60 14.00 -9.79
N GLN A 259 -6.57 15.11 -9.06
CA GLN A 259 -5.99 16.38 -9.48
C GLN A 259 -4.52 16.46 -9.04
N GLU A 260 -3.71 17.26 -9.76
CA GLU A 260 -2.39 17.64 -9.26
C GLU A 260 -2.54 18.42 -7.95
N PHE A 261 -1.68 18.17 -6.97
CA PHE A 261 -1.75 18.89 -5.70
C PHE A 261 -1.22 20.31 -5.89
N HIS A 262 -1.77 21.29 -5.16
CA HIS A 262 -1.08 22.56 -4.97
C HIS A 262 0.12 22.37 -4.03
N ILE A 263 1.17 23.16 -4.22
CA ILE A 263 2.43 23.02 -3.47
C ILE A 263 2.25 23.12 -1.94
N LEU A 264 1.27 23.89 -1.48
CA LEU A 264 0.95 24.05 -0.06
C LEU A 264 0.32 22.77 0.51
N ASP A 265 -0.57 22.13 -0.23
CA ASP A 265 -1.20 20.86 0.16
C ASP A 265 -0.20 19.71 0.10
N ALA A 266 0.71 19.74 -0.88
CA ALA A 266 1.75 18.74 -1.02
C ALA A 266 2.85 18.86 0.04
N GLY A 267 3.13 20.08 0.49
CA GLY A 267 4.02 20.41 1.59
C GLY A 267 3.39 20.29 2.98
N ALA A 268 2.13 19.87 3.09
CA ALA A 268 1.43 19.71 4.35
C ALA A 268 2.18 18.75 5.30
N TYR A 269 2.03 18.98 6.61
CA TYR A 269 2.66 18.22 7.69
C TYR A 269 4.20 18.17 7.64
N PRO A 270 4.91 19.29 7.42
CA PRO A 270 6.35 19.27 7.17
C PRO A 270 7.16 18.78 8.39
N PHE A 271 8.30 18.15 8.13
CA PHE A 271 9.28 17.84 9.16
C PHE A 271 9.83 19.14 9.76
N LYS A 272 9.70 19.33 11.07
CA LYS A 272 10.20 20.52 11.78
C LYS A 272 11.53 20.23 12.45
N LEU A 273 12.31 21.29 12.70
CA LEU A 273 13.59 21.17 13.42
C LEU A 273 13.45 20.50 14.79
N LYS A 274 12.33 20.71 15.50
CA LYS A 274 12.08 20.04 16.78
C LYS A 274 11.94 18.51 16.65
N ASN A 275 11.54 17.98 15.49
CA ASN A 275 11.45 16.54 15.27
C ASN A 275 12.83 15.86 15.25
N LEU A 276 13.93 16.62 15.15
CA LEU A 276 15.29 16.10 15.32
C LEU A 276 15.51 15.47 16.70
N ILE A 277 14.74 15.85 17.72
CA ILE A 277 14.79 15.18 19.04
C ILE A 277 14.46 13.69 18.92
N GLY A 278 13.66 13.30 17.90
CA GLY A 278 13.30 11.92 17.60
C GLY A 278 14.48 11.01 17.25
N PHE A 279 15.65 11.58 16.93
CA PHE A 279 16.88 10.79 16.85
C PHE A 279 17.28 10.28 18.24
N VAL A 280 17.27 11.13 19.27
CA VAL A 280 17.75 10.71 20.61
C VAL A 280 16.63 10.08 21.43
N SER A 281 15.42 10.63 21.35
CA SER A 281 14.24 10.20 22.10
C SER A 281 13.07 9.98 21.14
N PRO A 282 12.84 8.73 20.67
CA PRO A 282 11.82 8.44 19.66
C PRO A 282 10.40 8.81 20.08
N TYR A 283 10.12 8.79 21.38
CA TYR A 283 8.81 9.13 21.97
C TYR A 283 8.88 10.38 22.86
N GLY A 284 9.89 11.25 22.68
CA GLY A 284 10.06 12.45 23.50
C GLY A 284 8.89 13.44 23.41
N ALA A 285 8.12 13.39 22.33
CA ALA A 285 6.90 14.18 22.13
C ALA A 285 5.60 13.42 22.51
N GLY A 286 5.73 12.23 23.12
CA GLY A 286 4.64 11.28 23.36
C GLY A 286 4.67 10.07 22.42
N ASN A 287 4.02 8.99 22.83
CA ASN A 287 3.86 7.76 22.06
C ASN A 287 2.39 7.57 21.66
N PRO A 288 2.06 7.59 20.35
CA PRO A 288 0.69 7.35 19.89
C PRO A 288 0.15 5.99 20.34
N ALA A 289 1.02 4.98 20.42
CA ALA A 289 0.61 3.64 20.78
C ALA A 289 0.07 3.54 22.23
N SER A 290 0.45 4.47 23.11
CA SER A 290 -0.09 4.58 24.47
C SER A 290 -1.07 5.74 24.65
N GLY A 291 -1.51 6.41 23.58
CA GLY A 291 -2.39 7.59 23.67
C GLY A 291 -1.73 8.85 24.26
N SER A 292 -0.40 8.84 24.46
CA SER A 292 0.32 9.96 25.09
C SER A 292 0.82 11.01 24.10
N TYR A 293 0.68 10.76 22.80
CA TYR A 293 0.99 11.72 21.74
C TYR A 293 -0.24 12.59 21.44
N GLN A 294 -0.35 13.73 22.11
CA GLN A 294 -1.49 14.66 22.00
C GLN A 294 -1.21 15.84 21.05
N ALA A 295 -0.31 15.66 20.09
CA ALA A 295 0.10 16.72 19.20
C ALA A 295 -1.01 17.06 18.19
N ASN A 296 -1.30 18.35 17.99
CA ASN A 296 -2.25 18.76 16.95
C ASN A 296 -1.62 18.52 15.57
N ILE A 297 -2.09 17.48 14.87
CA ILE A 297 -1.50 16.97 13.63
C ILE A 297 -1.41 18.05 12.56
N ALA A 298 -2.42 18.93 12.42
CA ALA A 298 -2.43 20.02 11.45
C ALA A 298 -1.21 20.94 11.59
N TYR A 299 -0.72 21.13 12.81
CA TYR A 299 0.45 21.95 13.10
C TYR A 299 1.71 21.12 13.30
N GLU A 300 1.63 20.01 14.01
CA GLU A 300 2.76 19.22 14.52
C GLU A 300 3.26 18.16 13.53
N GLY A 301 2.48 17.91 12.49
CA GLY A 301 2.71 16.85 11.54
C GLY A 301 2.32 15.49 12.10
N ILE A 302 2.51 14.49 11.24
CA ILE A 302 2.11 13.12 11.51
C ILE A 302 3.27 12.36 12.17
N PHE A 303 3.00 11.62 13.27
CA PHE A 303 4.04 10.95 14.06
C PHE A 303 4.94 10.03 13.23
N TRP A 304 4.38 9.06 12.50
CA TRP A 304 5.21 8.14 11.71
C TRP A 304 5.91 8.84 10.56
N GLU A 305 5.30 9.89 9.98
CA GLU A 305 5.95 10.68 8.94
C GLU A 305 7.23 11.34 9.47
N ASN A 306 7.18 11.83 10.70
CA ASN A 306 8.28 12.52 11.37
C ASN A 306 9.24 11.64 12.18
N ALA A 307 8.98 10.33 12.30
CA ALA A 307 9.80 9.44 13.12
C ALA A 307 11.13 9.07 12.43
N VAL A 308 12.27 9.44 13.04
CA VAL A 308 13.63 9.34 12.44
C VAL A 308 14.61 8.43 13.21
N TYR A 309 14.13 7.74 14.24
CA TYR A 309 14.97 6.93 15.12
C TYR A 309 15.65 5.75 14.42
N ILE A 310 16.94 5.53 14.71
CA ILE A 310 17.74 4.40 14.17
C ILE A 310 18.53 3.65 15.26
N GLY A 311 18.15 3.82 16.53
CA GLY A 311 18.91 3.34 17.68
C GLY A 311 19.94 4.36 18.16
N LEU A 312 20.16 4.44 19.48
CA LEU A 312 21.05 5.43 20.10
C LEU A 312 22.51 5.20 19.66
N LEU A 313 22.97 3.96 19.68
CA LEU A 313 24.27 3.58 19.12
C LEU A 313 24.32 3.79 17.60
N GLY A 314 23.18 3.58 16.92
CA GLY A 314 22.97 3.92 15.52
C GLY A 314 23.43 5.35 15.20
N ILE A 315 22.94 6.31 15.97
CA ILE A 315 23.22 7.75 15.76
C ILE A 315 24.63 8.12 16.20
N ILE A 316 25.06 7.65 17.36
CA ILE A 316 26.43 7.91 17.85
C ILE A 316 27.44 7.45 16.80
N PHE A 317 27.30 6.24 16.28
CA PHE A 317 28.18 5.75 15.24
C PHE A 317 27.95 6.44 13.89
N ALA A 318 26.74 6.90 13.55
CA ALA A 318 26.54 7.69 12.33
C ALA A 318 27.36 8.99 12.38
N VAL A 319 27.35 9.71 13.51
CA VAL A 319 28.17 10.91 13.73
C VAL A 319 29.67 10.60 13.60
N PHE A 320 30.15 9.53 14.23
CA PHE A 320 31.54 9.08 14.06
C PHE A 320 31.86 8.71 12.61
N GLY A 321 30.90 8.11 11.89
CA GLY A 321 31.01 7.76 10.48
C GLY A 321 31.17 8.98 9.58
N ILE A 322 30.32 10.00 9.79
CA ILE A 322 30.38 11.29 9.10
C ILE A 322 31.73 11.97 9.35
N TYR A 323 32.12 12.11 10.62
CA TYR A 323 33.40 12.69 11.00
C TYR A 323 34.58 11.98 10.34
N SER A 324 34.57 10.64 10.36
CA SER A 324 35.62 9.83 9.76
C SER A 324 35.67 9.99 8.24
N ALA A 325 34.52 10.03 7.58
CA ALA A 325 34.41 10.21 6.14
C ALA A 325 34.90 11.60 5.69
N ILE A 326 34.66 12.65 6.47
CA ILE A 326 35.16 14.00 6.16
C ILE A 326 36.68 14.08 6.36
N LYS A 327 37.20 13.58 7.51
CA LYS A 327 38.64 13.66 7.81
C LYS A 327 39.49 12.74 6.93
N LYS A 328 38.95 11.59 6.56
CA LYS A 328 39.61 10.61 5.69
C LYS A 328 38.65 10.30 4.54
N PRO A 329 38.59 11.16 3.50
CA PRO A 329 37.64 11.05 2.38
C PRO A 329 37.89 9.87 1.45
N ARG A 330 38.51 8.78 1.95
CA ARG A 330 38.64 7.51 1.26
C ARG A 330 37.82 6.44 1.99
N PRO A 331 36.87 5.76 1.31
CA PRO A 331 36.45 5.88 -0.10
C PRO A 331 35.26 6.86 -0.30
N PRO A 332 35.09 7.46 -1.49
CA PRO A 332 34.22 8.62 -1.72
C PRO A 332 32.72 8.32 -1.69
N GLU A 333 32.32 7.05 -1.67
CA GLU A 333 30.93 6.60 -1.45
C GLU A 333 30.35 7.17 -0.16
N PHE A 334 31.18 7.33 0.89
CA PHE A 334 30.69 7.89 2.15
C PHE A 334 30.37 9.38 2.05
N LEU A 335 30.99 10.13 1.13
CA LEU A 335 30.61 11.52 0.85
C LEU A 335 29.26 11.58 0.13
N PHE A 336 28.99 10.63 -0.77
CA PHE A 336 27.66 10.50 -1.38
C PHE A 336 26.58 10.25 -0.33
N PHE A 337 26.82 9.39 0.67
CA PHE A 337 25.84 9.16 1.74
C PHE A 337 25.68 10.36 2.68
N ILE A 338 26.73 11.14 2.91
CA ILE A 338 26.60 12.43 3.62
C ILE A 338 25.72 13.37 2.79
N PHE A 339 26.01 13.54 1.50
CA PHE A 339 25.21 14.36 0.59
C PHE A 339 23.74 13.91 0.58
N LEU A 340 23.48 12.61 0.36
CA LEU A 340 22.13 12.07 0.30
C LEU A 340 21.38 12.27 1.62
N SER A 341 22.06 12.13 2.77
CA SER A 341 21.45 12.41 4.07
C SER A 341 21.06 13.88 4.24
N LEU A 342 21.94 14.82 3.89
CA LEU A 342 21.66 16.26 3.96
C LEU A 342 20.58 16.68 2.97
N PHE A 343 20.67 16.19 1.73
CA PHE A 343 19.67 16.41 0.69
C PHE A 343 18.29 15.93 1.15
N SER A 344 18.21 14.71 1.71
CA SER A 344 16.94 14.15 2.19
C SER A 344 16.37 14.98 3.33
N LEU A 345 17.20 15.39 4.29
CA LEU A 345 16.77 16.25 5.39
C LEU A 345 16.22 17.58 4.88
N LEU A 346 16.89 18.21 3.89
CA LEU A 346 16.43 19.45 3.28
C LEU A 346 15.11 19.25 2.53
N VAL A 347 14.92 18.14 1.82
CA VAL A 347 13.65 17.85 1.14
C VAL A 347 12.52 17.67 2.16
N MET A 348 12.77 16.97 3.26
CA MET A 348 11.78 16.72 4.33
C MET A 348 11.24 18.00 4.98
N LEU A 349 11.98 19.12 4.94
CA LEU A 349 11.50 20.41 5.43
C LEU A 349 10.34 21.01 4.59
N GLY A 350 9.98 20.37 3.46
CA GLY A 350 8.81 20.70 2.64
C GLY A 350 8.88 22.08 2.01
N ALA A 351 7.74 22.78 1.91
CA ALA A 351 7.63 24.08 1.21
C ALA A 351 8.60 25.15 1.73
N SER A 352 9.05 25.04 2.98
CA SER A 352 10.05 25.94 3.58
C SER A 352 11.48 25.72 3.06
N SER A 353 11.71 24.68 2.25
CA SER A 353 13.02 24.32 1.72
C SER A 353 13.18 24.71 0.25
N PRO A 354 14.24 25.44 -0.12
CA PRO A 354 14.50 25.74 -1.53
C PRO A 354 14.78 24.47 -2.34
N VAL A 355 15.27 23.39 -1.70
CA VAL A 355 15.52 22.12 -2.37
C VAL A 355 14.22 21.44 -2.77
N PHE A 356 13.24 21.37 -1.87
CA PHE A 356 11.93 20.80 -2.18
C PHE A 356 11.22 21.63 -3.25
N SER A 357 11.21 22.96 -3.11
CA SER A 357 10.61 23.86 -4.10
C SER A 357 11.27 23.73 -5.48
N PHE A 358 12.59 23.53 -5.54
CA PHE A 358 13.27 23.24 -6.80
C PHE A 358 12.81 21.93 -7.42
N LEU A 359 12.73 20.84 -6.63
CA LEU A 359 12.27 19.54 -7.13
C LEU A 359 10.83 19.62 -7.63
N TRP A 360 9.96 20.26 -6.86
CA TRP A 360 8.55 20.46 -7.19
C TRP A 360 8.35 21.18 -8.52
N ASN A 361 9.07 22.29 -8.72
CA ASN A 361 8.91 23.15 -9.89
C ASN A 361 9.62 22.64 -11.15
N ASN A 362 10.67 21.83 -11.01
CA ASN A 362 11.58 21.49 -12.13
C ASN A 362 11.66 20.01 -12.47
N ILE A 363 11.26 19.10 -11.57
CA ILE A 363 11.37 17.66 -11.80
C ILE A 363 9.98 17.07 -12.07
N PRO A 364 9.70 16.60 -13.30
CA PRO A 364 8.41 16.00 -13.65
C PRO A 364 8.02 14.85 -12.70
N GLY A 365 6.75 14.82 -12.31
CA GLY A 365 6.18 13.79 -11.45
C GLY A 365 6.21 14.12 -9.95
N PHE A 366 7.00 15.09 -9.49
CA PHE A 366 6.94 15.51 -8.07
C PHE A 366 5.60 16.16 -7.70
N THR A 367 4.93 16.82 -8.64
CA THR A 367 3.60 17.45 -8.45
C THR A 367 2.47 16.45 -8.17
N LEU A 368 2.68 15.16 -8.50
CA LEU A 368 1.69 14.09 -8.33
C LEU A 368 1.60 13.54 -6.90
N PHE A 369 2.47 13.99 -6.00
CA PHE A 369 2.71 13.35 -4.70
C PHE A 369 2.84 14.37 -3.55
N ARG A 370 2.37 13.98 -2.37
CA ARG A 370 2.43 14.77 -1.12
C ARG A 370 3.35 14.10 -0.08
N PHE A 371 3.58 14.73 1.07
CA PHE A 371 4.45 14.22 2.16
C PHE A 371 5.94 14.12 1.77
N PRO A 372 6.65 15.26 1.67
CA PRO A 372 8.10 15.29 1.48
C PRO A 372 8.86 14.50 2.56
N ASN A 373 8.27 14.32 3.75
CA ASN A 373 8.82 13.55 4.87
C ASN A 373 9.19 12.11 4.49
N ARG A 374 8.61 11.55 3.43
CA ARG A 374 8.94 10.19 2.95
C ARG A 374 10.37 10.05 2.43
N PHE A 375 11.07 11.17 2.15
CA PHE A 375 12.53 11.18 1.92
C PHE A 375 13.34 10.71 3.14
N ASN A 376 12.70 10.59 4.31
CA ASN A 376 13.26 9.93 5.49
C ASN A 376 13.79 8.52 5.21
N LEU A 377 13.23 7.79 4.22
CA LEU A 377 13.81 6.51 3.77
C LEU A 377 15.29 6.64 3.40
N PHE A 378 15.64 7.66 2.61
CA PHE A 378 17.00 7.88 2.11
C PHE A 378 17.93 8.44 3.19
N LEU A 379 17.37 9.25 4.10
CA LEU A 379 18.06 9.71 5.31
C LEU A 379 18.50 8.51 6.15
N ILE A 380 17.55 7.65 6.54
CA ILE A 380 17.82 6.47 7.37
C ILE A 380 18.73 5.47 6.65
N PHE A 381 18.52 5.22 5.36
CA PHE A 381 19.39 4.37 4.56
C PHE A 381 20.85 4.85 4.60
N SER A 382 21.06 6.15 4.39
CA SER A 382 22.39 6.77 4.40
C SER A 382 23.02 6.74 5.79
N LEU A 383 22.27 7.10 6.83
CA LEU A 383 22.74 7.09 8.21
C LEU A 383 23.08 5.67 8.69
N SER A 384 22.34 4.65 8.24
CA SER A 384 22.65 3.24 8.57
C SER A 384 24.01 2.80 8.02
N ILE A 385 24.36 3.23 6.80
CA ILE A 385 25.68 2.98 6.17
C ILE A 385 26.79 3.73 6.91
N LEU A 386 26.56 5.02 7.20
CA LEU A 386 27.49 5.85 7.95
C LEU A 386 27.71 5.31 9.37
N SER A 387 26.66 4.78 9.99
CA SER A 387 26.74 4.13 11.30
C SER A 387 27.64 2.90 11.28
N ALA A 388 27.53 2.03 10.27
CA ALA A 388 28.47 0.90 10.13
C ALA A 388 29.92 1.36 9.91
N ARG A 389 30.13 2.47 9.17
CA ARG A 389 31.46 3.08 9.03
C ARG A 389 32.00 3.60 10.37
N GLY A 390 31.15 4.25 11.16
CA GLY A 390 31.50 4.71 12.50
C GLY A 390 31.85 3.57 13.45
N LEU A 391 31.05 2.50 13.48
CA LEU A 391 31.34 1.29 14.25
C LEU A 391 32.70 0.69 13.85
N GLN A 392 32.97 0.62 12.54
CA GLN A 392 34.24 0.12 12.03
C GLN A 392 35.43 0.92 12.55
N GLU A 393 35.34 2.25 12.53
CA GLU A 393 36.43 3.14 12.91
C GLU A 393 36.57 3.32 14.43
N ALA A 394 35.45 3.34 15.16
CA ALA A 394 35.44 3.38 16.62
C ALA A 394 36.15 2.14 17.20
N VAL A 395 35.77 0.93 16.78
CA VAL A 395 36.38 -0.31 17.29
C VAL A 395 37.84 -0.47 16.88
N LYS A 396 38.28 0.10 15.74
CA LYS A 396 39.70 0.12 15.38
C LYS A 396 40.55 0.91 16.39
N LYS A 397 39.99 1.96 17.00
CA LYS A 397 40.69 2.83 17.96
C LYS A 397 40.68 2.30 19.39
N ILE A 398 39.83 1.34 19.73
CA ILE A 398 39.76 0.78 21.09
C ILE A 398 41.08 0.03 21.40
N PRO A 399 41.81 0.40 22.47
CA PRO A 399 42.95 -0.37 22.96
C PRO A 399 42.43 -1.67 23.58
N VAL A 400 42.64 -2.78 22.88
CA VAL A 400 42.21 -4.11 23.31
C VAL A 400 43.34 -4.79 24.07
N LYS A 401 43.02 -5.43 25.19
CA LYS A 401 43.97 -6.24 25.97
C LYS A 401 44.57 -7.34 25.07
N LYS A 402 45.88 -7.30 24.81
CA LYS A 402 46.59 -8.51 24.34
C LYS A 402 46.57 -9.51 25.49
N ALA A 403 46.38 -10.79 25.20
CA ALA A 403 46.23 -11.85 26.20
C ALA A 403 47.46 -12.03 27.13
N GLU A 404 48.54 -11.28 26.91
CA GLU A 404 49.77 -11.29 27.69
C GLU A 404 50.02 -9.91 28.30
N ALA A 405 49.47 -9.69 29.49
CA ALA A 405 49.97 -8.70 30.44
C ALA A 405 49.57 -9.14 31.85
N LYS A 406 50.28 -10.14 32.35
CA LYS A 406 50.43 -10.34 33.79
C LYS A 406 51.50 -9.35 34.24
N THR A 407 51.09 -8.34 35.00
CA THR A 407 51.61 -7.95 36.32
C THR A 407 51.06 -6.56 36.62
N PHE A 408 50.35 -6.41 37.75
CA PHE A 408 50.17 -5.09 38.34
C PHE A 408 51.56 -4.60 38.71
N SER A 409 52.01 -3.52 38.09
CA SER A 409 53.19 -2.81 38.57
C SER A 409 52.88 -2.24 39.95
N SER A 410 53.80 -2.42 40.89
CA SER A 410 53.76 -1.80 42.21
C SER A 410 54.25 -0.35 42.21
N ASN A 411 54.52 0.23 41.03
CA ASN A 411 55.07 1.56 40.88
C ASN A 411 53.93 2.60 40.76
N PRO A 412 53.79 3.57 41.70
CA PRO A 412 52.72 4.57 41.68
C PRO A 412 52.79 5.56 40.50
N ASP A 413 53.91 5.59 39.76
CA ASP A 413 54.09 6.41 38.54
C ASP A 413 53.62 5.74 37.24
N ASP A 414 53.21 4.47 37.28
CA ASP A 414 52.70 3.79 36.07
C ASP A 414 51.27 4.24 35.74
N GLU A 415 51.12 4.97 34.64
CA GLU A 415 49.81 5.36 34.10
C GLU A 415 48.90 4.11 33.96
N VAL A 416 47.77 4.13 34.67
CA VAL A 416 46.72 3.11 34.53
C VAL A 416 46.11 3.21 33.13
N LYS A 417 46.69 2.48 32.17
CA LYS A 417 46.18 2.44 30.79
C LYS A 417 44.91 1.61 30.75
N PHE A 418 43.77 2.28 30.56
CA PHE A 418 42.49 1.61 30.31
C PHE A 418 42.63 0.64 29.13
N SER A 419 42.39 -0.64 29.39
CA SER A 419 42.36 -1.68 28.36
C SER A 419 40.98 -2.29 28.29
N TRP A 420 40.38 -2.27 27.10
CA TRP A 420 39.06 -2.84 26.90
C TRP A 420 39.16 -4.38 27.01
N PRO A 421 38.30 -5.02 27.83
CA PRO A 421 38.46 -6.43 28.18
C PRO A 421 38.08 -7.41 27.07
N LEU A 422 37.32 -6.96 26.07
CA LEU A 422 36.89 -7.81 24.96
C LEU A 422 37.76 -7.61 23.73
N ASP A 423 37.99 -8.69 22.97
CA ASP A 423 38.59 -8.56 21.64
C ASP A 423 37.70 -7.71 20.71
N ARG A 424 38.27 -7.21 19.60
CA ARG A 424 37.52 -6.36 18.64
C ARG A 424 36.28 -7.05 18.07
N ARG A 425 36.29 -8.37 17.92
CA ARG A 425 35.16 -9.12 17.35
C ARG A 425 34.03 -9.26 18.36
N ARG A 426 34.35 -9.60 19.61
CA ARG A 426 33.40 -9.67 20.73
C ARG A 426 32.83 -8.29 21.04
N THR A 427 33.65 -7.24 20.96
CA THR A 427 33.20 -5.84 21.11
C THR A 427 32.16 -5.45 20.06
N LYS A 428 32.42 -5.76 18.78
CA LYS A 428 31.43 -5.51 17.71
C LYS A 428 30.13 -6.28 17.92
N PHE A 429 30.23 -7.53 18.38
CA PHE A 429 29.05 -8.34 18.66
C PHE A 429 28.24 -7.79 19.84
N LEU A 430 28.91 -7.34 20.92
CA LEU A 430 28.25 -6.69 22.04
C LEU A 430 27.51 -5.42 21.61
N LEU A 431 28.20 -4.53 20.88
CA LEU A 431 27.58 -3.29 20.36
C LEU A 431 26.40 -3.58 19.42
N PHE A 432 26.52 -4.62 18.59
CA PHE A 432 25.43 -5.12 17.77
C PHE A 432 24.24 -5.60 18.62
N ALA A 433 24.48 -6.44 19.63
CA ALA A 433 23.43 -6.95 20.51
C ALA A 433 22.73 -5.83 21.29
N VAL A 434 23.47 -4.85 21.82
CA VAL A 434 22.91 -3.66 22.48
C VAL A 434 22.01 -2.88 21.52
N THR A 435 22.44 -2.70 20.26
CA THR A 435 21.63 -2.01 19.24
C THR A 435 20.35 -2.77 18.89
N VAL A 436 20.42 -4.11 18.82
CA VAL A 436 19.24 -4.96 18.59
C VAL A 436 18.26 -4.81 19.76
N VAL A 437 18.74 -4.85 21.01
CA VAL A 437 17.91 -4.69 22.20
C VAL A 437 17.25 -3.30 22.24
N ASP A 438 18.01 -2.25 21.96
CA ASP A 438 17.52 -0.86 21.89
C ASP A 438 16.37 -0.71 20.87
N LEU A 439 16.59 -1.19 19.64
CA LEU A 439 15.56 -1.18 18.59
C LEU A 439 14.37 -2.09 18.92
N LEU A 440 14.60 -3.21 19.61
CA LEU A 440 13.52 -4.10 20.04
C LEU A 440 12.66 -3.45 21.12
N ILE A 441 13.25 -2.72 22.07
CA ILE A 441 12.52 -1.92 23.06
C ILE A 441 11.69 -0.86 22.35
N PHE A 442 12.32 -0.07 21.47
CA PHE A 442 11.63 0.92 20.65
C PHE A 442 10.42 0.32 19.88
N SER A 443 10.63 -0.81 19.21
CA SER A 443 9.62 -1.54 18.45
C SER A 443 8.48 -2.04 19.33
N ASN A 444 8.79 -2.70 20.45
CA ASN A 444 7.81 -3.24 21.37
C ASN A 444 7.01 -2.14 22.08
N SER A 445 7.56 -0.92 22.22
CA SER A 445 6.81 0.23 22.72
C SER A 445 5.78 0.75 21.72
N TYR A 446 5.95 0.50 20.41
CA TYR A 446 5.02 0.97 19.37
C TYR A 446 4.01 -0.09 18.95
N ILE A 447 4.46 -1.31 18.69
CA ILE A 447 3.63 -2.35 18.08
C ILE A 447 2.65 -2.91 19.12
N GLY A 448 1.37 -2.90 18.77
CA GLY A 448 0.31 -3.57 19.51
C GLY A 448 0.00 -4.95 18.93
N TYR A 449 -0.75 -5.72 19.72
CA TYR A 449 -1.20 -7.05 19.34
C TYR A 449 -2.64 -7.23 19.80
N ALA A 450 -3.43 -7.95 19.01
CA ALA A 450 -4.81 -8.30 19.35
C ALA A 450 -5.03 -9.80 19.12
N GLU A 451 -5.94 -10.39 19.90
CA GLU A 451 -6.34 -11.78 19.73
C GLU A 451 -7.02 -11.96 18.37
N LYS A 452 -6.62 -13.00 17.63
CA LYS A 452 -7.17 -13.28 16.29
C LYS A 452 -8.70 -13.41 16.33
N GLU A 453 -9.23 -14.10 17.33
CA GLU A 453 -10.67 -14.36 17.48
C GLU A 453 -11.49 -13.07 17.62
N LYS A 454 -10.98 -12.09 18.36
CA LYS A 454 -11.64 -10.78 18.52
C LYS A 454 -11.68 -10.00 17.20
N LEU A 455 -10.62 -10.12 16.39
CA LEU A 455 -10.51 -9.51 15.06
C LEU A 455 -11.34 -10.22 14.00
N THR A 456 -11.64 -11.50 14.14
CA THR A 456 -12.48 -12.24 13.18
C THR A 456 -13.94 -12.31 13.60
N LYS A 457 -14.30 -11.77 14.77
CA LYS A 457 -15.68 -11.72 15.24
C LYS A 457 -16.55 -10.98 14.21
N VAL A 458 -17.71 -11.59 13.92
CA VAL A 458 -18.73 -11.00 13.05
C VAL A 458 -19.48 -9.92 13.83
N PRO A 459 -19.65 -8.71 13.27
CA PRO A 459 -20.45 -7.64 13.86
C PRO A 459 -21.91 -8.06 14.07
N ALA A 460 -22.52 -7.61 15.16
CA ALA A 460 -23.91 -7.89 15.50
C ALA A 460 -24.88 -7.39 14.41
N PHE A 461 -24.61 -6.22 13.83
CA PHE A 461 -25.42 -5.71 12.71
C PHE A 461 -25.25 -6.55 11.44
N SER A 462 -24.08 -7.14 11.19
CA SER A 462 -23.89 -8.07 10.07
C SER A 462 -24.75 -9.32 10.24
N GLU A 463 -24.78 -9.89 11.44
CA GLU A 463 -25.62 -11.07 11.74
C GLU A 463 -27.10 -10.76 11.59
N LYS A 464 -27.55 -9.57 12.02
CA LYS A 464 -28.94 -9.15 11.91
C LYS A 464 -29.41 -9.04 10.45
N ILE A 465 -28.64 -8.34 9.61
CA ILE A 465 -29.01 -8.13 8.20
C ILE A 465 -28.77 -9.37 7.33
N ALA A 466 -27.98 -10.34 7.79
CA ALA A 466 -27.78 -11.61 7.08
C ALA A 466 -29.07 -12.43 6.91
N SER A 467 -30.14 -12.12 7.66
CA SER A 467 -31.46 -12.74 7.50
C SER A 467 -32.24 -12.25 6.28
N ASP A 468 -31.87 -11.11 5.70
CA ASP A 468 -32.51 -10.58 4.50
C ASP A 468 -32.02 -11.33 3.26
N THR A 469 -32.97 -11.95 2.56
CA THR A 469 -32.71 -12.80 1.39
C THR A 469 -32.62 -12.00 0.09
N GLU A 470 -33.05 -10.74 0.09
CA GLU A 470 -32.95 -9.86 -1.07
C GLU A 470 -31.49 -9.41 -1.29
N LYS A 471 -31.13 -9.11 -2.53
CA LYS A 471 -29.85 -8.44 -2.80
C LYS A 471 -29.95 -6.97 -2.38
N TYR A 472 -29.16 -6.58 -1.39
CA TYR A 472 -29.05 -5.21 -0.89
C TYR A 472 -27.61 -4.72 -0.83
N ARG A 473 -27.45 -3.43 -0.56
CA ARG A 473 -26.21 -2.80 -0.10
C ARG A 473 -26.38 -2.14 1.26
N ILE A 474 -25.26 -2.07 1.97
CA ILE A 474 -25.10 -1.24 3.15
C ILE A 474 -24.47 0.11 2.78
N TYR A 475 -24.70 1.11 3.62
CA TYR A 475 -24.00 2.40 3.62
C TYR A 475 -23.56 2.72 5.03
N SER A 476 -22.24 2.75 5.26
CA SER A 476 -21.65 2.89 6.59
C SER A 476 -21.09 4.30 6.78
N LEU A 477 -21.81 5.12 7.54
CA LEU A 477 -21.45 6.50 7.87
C LEU A 477 -20.72 6.53 9.22
N THR A 478 -19.45 6.18 9.20
CA THR A 478 -18.58 6.17 10.39
C THR A 478 -17.86 7.50 10.54
N GLN A 479 -18.00 8.19 11.69
CA GLN A 479 -17.36 9.49 11.93
C GLN A 479 -15.87 9.34 12.31
N HIS A 480 -14.99 10.11 11.65
CA HIS A 480 -13.54 10.14 11.95
C HIS A 480 -13.20 10.74 13.31
N TYR A 481 -13.98 11.72 13.77
CA TYR A 481 -13.68 12.49 14.99
C TYR A 481 -13.86 11.69 16.29
N GLN A 482 -14.47 10.51 16.20
CA GLN A 482 -14.67 9.60 17.33
C GLN A 482 -13.72 8.40 17.30
N ASN A 483 -12.65 8.46 16.50
CA ASN A 483 -11.70 7.36 16.41
C ASN A 483 -10.92 7.21 17.75
N PRO A 484 -11.05 6.07 18.45
CA PRO A 484 -10.44 5.89 19.77
C PRO A 484 -8.91 5.70 19.73
N TYR A 485 -8.30 5.44 18.58
CA TYR A 485 -6.87 5.16 18.49
C TYR A 485 -6.01 6.36 18.89
N SER A 486 -6.42 7.59 18.56
CA SER A 486 -5.65 8.80 18.91
C SER A 486 -5.55 9.04 20.42
N VAL A 487 -6.65 8.77 21.13
CA VAL A 487 -6.80 9.05 22.57
C VAL A 487 -6.35 7.86 23.42
N LEU A 488 -6.74 6.64 23.04
CA LEU A 488 -6.47 5.44 23.82
C LEU A 488 -5.14 4.76 23.45
N GLY A 489 -4.64 5.02 22.24
CA GLY A 489 -3.57 4.22 21.65
C GLY A 489 -4.04 2.79 21.34
N TRP A 490 -3.11 1.85 21.25
CA TRP A 490 -3.38 0.45 20.87
C TRP A 490 -2.49 -0.56 21.62
N LYS A 491 -1.97 -0.17 22.79
CA LYS A 491 -1.04 -1.00 23.59
C LYS A 491 -1.68 -1.79 24.71
N ASN A 492 -2.82 -1.34 25.25
CA ASN A 492 -3.51 -2.03 26.35
C ASN A 492 -4.80 -2.71 25.83
N ASP A 493 -5.21 -3.78 26.51
CA ASP A 493 -6.33 -4.61 26.06
C ASP A 493 -7.66 -3.85 26.02
N LEU A 494 -7.90 -2.94 26.96
CA LEU A 494 -9.11 -2.11 26.98
C LEU A 494 -9.21 -1.20 25.75
N ALA A 495 -8.10 -0.57 25.36
CA ALA A 495 -8.02 0.25 24.15
C ALA A 495 -8.26 -0.60 22.90
N VAL A 496 -7.65 -1.79 22.82
CA VAL A 496 -7.86 -2.72 21.72
C VAL A 496 -9.34 -3.15 21.65
N ASP A 497 -9.95 -3.52 22.77
CA ASP A 497 -11.36 -3.94 22.80
C ASP A 497 -12.29 -2.80 22.40
N THR A 498 -12.01 -1.59 22.86
CA THR A 498 -12.73 -0.38 22.46
C THR A 498 -12.62 -0.11 20.96
N ILE A 499 -11.41 -0.20 20.41
CA ILE A 499 -11.19 -0.03 18.97
C ILE A 499 -11.92 -1.11 18.19
N LEU A 500 -11.85 -2.37 18.62
CA LEU A 500 -12.52 -3.47 17.94
C LEU A 500 -14.05 -3.34 18.00
N ALA A 501 -14.60 -2.74 19.05
CA ALA A 501 -16.01 -2.39 19.12
C ALA A 501 -16.44 -1.42 18.00
N SER A 502 -15.54 -0.56 17.50
CA SER A 502 -15.86 0.32 16.36
C SER A 502 -16.14 -0.47 15.06
N ARG A 503 -15.69 -1.72 14.94
CA ARG A 503 -15.97 -2.57 13.78
C ARG A 503 -17.43 -3.01 13.70
N GLU A 504 -18.20 -2.84 14.77
CA GLU A 504 -19.66 -2.96 14.74
C GLU A 504 -20.30 -1.99 13.74
N SER A 505 -19.63 -0.87 13.44
CA SER A 505 -20.06 0.10 12.44
C SER A 505 -19.75 -0.32 10.98
N ILE A 506 -19.09 -1.47 10.79
CA ILE A 506 -18.70 -2.04 9.49
C ILE A 506 -18.11 -0.96 8.57
N PRO A 507 -16.96 -0.35 8.94
CA PRO A 507 -16.35 0.67 8.12
C PRO A 507 -16.03 0.14 6.72
N PRO A 508 -15.91 1.01 5.70
CA PRO A 508 -15.63 0.56 4.33
C PRO A 508 -14.36 -0.31 4.24
N ASN A 509 -14.33 -1.22 3.27
CA ASN A 509 -13.42 -2.38 3.15
C ASN A 509 -13.65 -3.49 4.18
N ASN A 510 -13.95 -3.20 5.45
CA ASN A 510 -14.19 -4.29 6.43
C ASN A 510 -15.40 -5.15 6.03
N ASN A 511 -16.37 -4.57 5.33
CA ASN A 511 -17.51 -5.27 4.75
C ASN A 511 -17.11 -6.47 3.86
N LEU A 512 -15.93 -6.45 3.23
CA LEU A 512 -15.42 -7.55 2.42
C LEU A 512 -15.28 -8.85 3.20
N ILE A 513 -14.82 -8.75 4.45
CA ILE A 513 -14.54 -9.90 5.32
C ILE A 513 -15.85 -10.64 5.64
N TYR A 514 -16.95 -9.92 5.63
CA TYR A 514 -18.29 -10.41 5.96
C TYR A 514 -19.15 -10.66 4.71
N GLY A 515 -18.60 -10.47 3.50
CA GLY A 515 -19.32 -10.66 2.24
C GLY A 515 -20.49 -9.68 2.05
N LEU A 516 -20.43 -8.50 2.67
CA LEU A 516 -21.52 -7.51 2.61
C LEU A 516 -21.28 -6.49 1.50
N PRO A 517 -22.20 -6.36 0.52
CA PRO A 517 -22.07 -5.34 -0.52
C PRO A 517 -22.21 -3.93 0.05
N SER A 518 -21.29 -3.03 -0.29
CA SER A 518 -21.28 -1.65 0.20
C SER A 518 -21.39 -0.62 -0.92
N PHE A 519 -22.07 0.50 -0.62
CA PHE A 519 -22.06 1.70 -1.44
C PHE A 519 -20.73 2.47 -1.31
N ASN A 520 -20.08 2.38 -0.14
CA ASN A 520 -18.76 2.96 0.08
C ASN A 520 -17.67 2.04 -0.52
N ASP A 521 -16.58 2.61 -1.04
CA ASP A 521 -15.32 1.89 -1.31
C ASP A 521 -14.40 1.99 -0.11
N ARG A 522 -14.18 3.21 0.39
CA ARG A 522 -13.13 3.53 1.35
C ARG A 522 -13.68 4.45 2.43
N GLY A 523 -13.16 4.34 3.65
CA GLY A 523 -13.26 5.44 4.60
C GLY A 523 -12.52 6.66 4.04
N TRP A 524 -12.70 7.85 4.62
CA TRP A 524 -11.99 9.07 4.21
C TRP A 524 -10.46 9.02 4.48
N PHE A 525 -9.86 7.83 4.54
CA PHE A 525 -8.45 7.63 4.83
C PHE A 525 -7.57 7.97 3.64
N GLU A 526 -6.48 8.65 3.97
CA GLU A 526 -5.63 9.42 3.11
C GLU A 526 -4.80 8.60 2.11
N GLY A 527 -5.39 8.19 0.98
CA GLY A 527 -4.63 7.87 -0.24
C GLY A 527 -5.08 6.63 -1.00
N GLY A 528 -5.43 6.82 -2.27
CA GLY A 528 -5.87 5.76 -3.18
C GLY A 528 -6.66 6.35 -4.36
N LEU A 529 -7.05 5.51 -5.32
CA LEU A 529 -7.77 5.94 -6.53
C LEU A 529 -9.30 5.76 -6.42
N SER A 530 -10.07 6.78 -6.07
CA SER A 530 -11.55 6.71 -6.02
C SER A 530 -12.20 7.08 -7.35
N ILE A 531 -13.40 6.55 -7.62
CA ILE A 531 -14.17 6.89 -8.83
C ILE A 531 -14.78 8.28 -8.68
N ALA A 532 -14.41 9.23 -9.54
CA ALA A 532 -14.77 10.65 -9.38
C ALA A 532 -16.28 10.88 -9.30
N ARG A 533 -17.06 10.16 -10.10
CA ARG A 533 -18.52 10.30 -10.10
C ARG A 533 -19.14 9.83 -8.80
N ARG A 534 -18.65 8.74 -8.21
CA ARG A 534 -19.13 8.26 -6.91
C ARG A 534 -18.72 9.22 -5.79
N ASP A 535 -17.53 9.83 -5.87
CA ASP A 535 -17.11 10.92 -4.95
C ASP A 535 -18.10 12.09 -4.99
N ARG A 536 -18.55 12.49 -6.19
CA ARG A 536 -19.52 13.57 -6.34
C ARG A 536 -20.88 13.25 -5.69
N VAL A 537 -21.35 12.00 -5.79
CA VAL A 537 -22.60 11.56 -5.13
C VAL A 537 -22.42 11.51 -3.61
N GLU A 538 -21.30 10.98 -3.12
CA GLU A 538 -20.97 10.95 -1.70
C GLU A 538 -20.89 12.37 -1.11
N GLU A 539 -20.22 13.30 -1.79
CA GLU A 539 -20.11 14.71 -1.38
C GLU A 539 -21.49 15.38 -1.30
N PHE A 540 -22.37 15.08 -2.26
CA PHE A 540 -23.76 15.53 -2.22
C PHE A 540 -24.50 14.99 -1.00
N LEU A 541 -24.45 13.68 -0.75
CA LEU A 541 -25.14 13.03 0.36
C LEU A 541 -24.66 13.51 1.73
N THR A 542 -23.39 13.92 1.86
CA THR A 542 -22.76 14.22 3.15
C THR A 542 -22.61 15.70 3.48
N SER A 543 -22.50 16.59 2.47
CA SER A 543 -22.10 17.98 2.70
C SER A 543 -22.92 19.04 1.95
N LYS A 544 -23.54 18.71 0.81
CA LYS A 544 -24.23 19.68 -0.05
C LYS A 544 -25.74 19.52 -0.11
N ASN A 545 -26.29 18.43 0.42
CA ASN A 545 -27.72 18.18 0.38
C ASN A 545 -28.44 18.83 1.57
N GLU A 546 -29.26 19.85 1.30
CA GLU A 546 -30.13 20.49 2.30
C GLU A 546 -31.48 19.76 2.46
N ASN A 547 -31.82 18.82 1.55
CA ASN A 547 -33.12 18.14 1.52
C ASN A 547 -33.02 16.65 1.91
N GLN A 548 -33.52 16.33 3.10
CA GLN A 548 -33.44 15.00 3.69
C GLN A 548 -34.26 13.91 2.97
N VAL A 549 -35.30 14.27 2.20
CA VAL A 549 -36.07 13.32 1.38
C VAL A 549 -35.22 12.77 0.23
N VAL A 550 -34.35 13.62 -0.32
CA VAL A 550 -33.50 13.26 -1.45
C VAL A 550 -32.48 12.19 -1.05
N THR A 551 -32.02 12.18 0.20
CA THR A 551 -31.02 11.23 0.70
C THR A 551 -31.50 9.78 0.57
N GLY A 552 -32.68 9.43 1.10
CA GLY A 552 -33.20 8.05 1.04
C GLY A 552 -33.46 7.58 -0.38
N LYS A 553 -33.93 8.50 -1.23
CA LYS A 553 -34.19 8.26 -2.66
C LYS A 553 -32.90 7.99 -3.45
N VAL A 554 -31.90 8.85 -3.33
CA VAL A 554 -30.62 8.67 -4.02
C VAL A 554 -29.91 7.39 -3.57
N LEU A 555 -29.87 7.12 -2.26
CA LEU A 555 -29.34 5.86 -1.74
C LEU A 555 -30.13 4.65 -2.26
N GLY A 556 -31.45 4.76 -2.27
CA GLY A 556 -32.35 3.71 -2.74
C GLY A 556 -32.18 3.36 -4.22
N LEU A 557 -31.90 4.35 -5.07
CA LEU A 557 -31.55 4.18 -6.49
C LEU A 557 -30.34 3.26 -6.70
N PHE A 558 -29.43 3.26 -5.73
CA PHE A 558 -28.21 2.46 -5.72
C PHE A 558 -28.32 1.20 -4.86
N ASN A 559 -29.54 0.71 -4.64
CA ASN A 559 -29.84 -0.53 -3.91
C ASN A 559 -29.36 -0.51 -2.44
N VAL A 560 -29.21 0.68 -1.84
CA VAL A 560 -28.87 0.81 -0.42
C VAL A 560 -30.13 0.63 0.41
N LYS A 561 -30.21 -0.50 1.11
CA LYS A 561 -31.32 -0.86 2.01
C LYS A 561 -31.00 -0.56 3.47
N TYR A 562 -29.74 -0.73 3.87
CA TYR A 562 -29.32 -0.59 5.26
C TYR A 562 -28.29 0.52 5.42
N ILE A 563 -28.48 1.36 6.42
CA ILE A 563 -27.57 2.47 6.74
C ILE A 563 -27.10 2.32 8.17
N ILE A 564 -25.78 2.33 8.38
CA ILE A 564 -25.16 2.17 9.69
C ILE A 564 -24.50 3.50 10.06
N THR A 565 -24.90 4.10 11.17
CA THR A 565 -24.41 5.43 11.55
C THR A 565 -24.54 5.71 13.04
N PHE A 566 -23.77 6.68 13.51
CA PHE A 566 -23.88 7.28 14.85
C PHE A 566 -24.86 8.45 14.89
N ALA A 567 -25.39 8.88 13.74
CA ALA A 567 -26.39 9.95 13.66
C ALA A 567 -27.73 9.49 14.24
N ASP A 568 -28.39 10.39 14.98
CA ASP A 568 -29.71 10.09 15.55
C ASP A 568 -30.82 10.00 14.50
N TYR A 569 -30.61 10.65 13.35
CA TYR A 569 -31.55 10.73 12.26
C TYR A 569 -30.78 10.85 10.93
N VAL A 570 -31.26 10.16 9.89
CA VAL A 570 -30.62 10.13 8.56
C VAL A 570 -31.46 10.85 7.50
N GLY A 571 -32.77 10.61 7.49
CA GLY A 571 -33.66 11.17 6.50
C GLY A 571 -35.10 10.67 6.64
N ILE A 572 -35.96 11.16 5.75
CA ILE A 572 -37.38 10.79 5.69
C ILE A 572 -37.50 9.41 5.05
N GLU A 573 -38.45 8.59 5.53
CA GLU A 573 -38.67 7.18 5.08
C GLU A 573 -37.45 6.25 5.27
N ILE A 574 -36.57 6.63 6.20
CA ILE A 574 -35.48 5.83 6.71
C ILE A 574 -35.78 5.55 8.19
N PHE A 575 -36.01 4.30 8.54
CA PHE A 575 -36.52 3.90 9.86
C PHE A 575 -35.44 3.21 10.69
N GLU A 576 -35.33 3.57 11.98
CA GLU A 576 -34.42 2.90 12.90
C GLU A 576 -34.88 1.45 13.14
N GLU A 577 -34.00 0.48 12.88
CA GLU A 577 -34.25 -0.96 13.07
C GLU A 577 -33.64 -1.48 14.37
N SER A 578 -32.49 -0.95 14.75
CA SER A 578 -31.82 -1.31 16.00
C SER A 578 -30.78 -0.28 16.39
N THR A 579 -30.52 -0.24 17.69
CA THR A 579 -29.46 0.55 18.29
C THR A 579 -28.55 -0.35 19.12
N LEU A 580 -27.25 -0.10 19.05
CA LEU A 580 -26.20 -0.78 19.78
C LEU A 580 -25.40 0.23 20.60
N ASP A 581 -25.26 -0.03 21.89
CA ASP A 581 -24.40 0.76 22.76
C ASP A 581 -22.98 0.20 22.72
N LEU A 582 -22.06 0.98 22.14
CA LEU A 582 -20.64 0.62 22.06
C LEU A 582 -19.84 1.10 23.28
N GLY A 583 -20.49 1.76 24.23
CA GLY A 583 -19.88 2.36 25.42
C GLY A 583 -19.76 3.88 25.33
N GLU A 584 -19.64 4.51 26.50
CA GLU A 584 -19.65 5.98 26.67
C GLU A 584 -18.58 6.71 25.85
N GLN A 585 -17.46 6.05 25.54
CA GLN A 585 -16.35 6.64 24.79
C GLN A 585 -16.71 7.06 23.35
N PHE A 586 -17.77 6.50 22.77
CA PHE A 586 -18.25 6.88 21.44
C PHE A 586 -19.22 8.07 21.50
N GLY A 587 -19.65 8.49 22.71
CA GLY A 587 -20.52 9.65 22.94
C GLY A 587 -21.96 9.51 22.44
N THR A 588 -22.23 8.57 21.53
CA THR A 588 -23.55 8.25 21.01
C THR A 588 -23.61 6.77 20.65
N LYS A 589 -24.83 6.25 20.53
CA LYS A 589 -25.07 4.84 20.20
C LYS A 589 -24.99 4.64 18.70
N LEU A 590 -24.49 3.48 18.29
CA LEU A 590 -24.48 3.07 16.89
C LEU A 590 -25.86 2.59 16.50
N LYS A 591 -26.38 3.04 15.35
CA LYS A 591 -27.72 2.72 14.88
C LYS A 591 -27.69 2.05 13.51
N LEU A 592 -28.63 1.14 13.31
CA LEU A 592 -28.96 0.53 12.04
C LEU A 592 -30.31 1.07 11.59
N PHE A 593 -30.35 1.63 10.38
CA PHE A 593 -31.57 2.10 9.74
C PHE A 593 -31.89 1.27 8.49
N ARG A 594 -33.19 1.11 8.20
CA ARG A 594 -33.72 0.55 6.95
C ARG A 594 -34.27 1.67 6.08
N ASN A 595 -33.89 1.66 4.81
CA ASN A 595 -34.36 2.58 3.78
C ASN A 595 -35.49 1.91 2.98
N ASP A 596 -36.71 2.43 3.10
CA ASP A 596 -37.89 1.86 2.44
C ASP A 596 -38.03 2.33 0.99
N GLN A 597 -37.21 3.32 0.60
CA GLN A 597 -37.07 3.82 -0.76
C GLN A 597 -36.07 2.97 -1.59
N VAL A 598 -35.72 1.76 -1.14
CA VAL A 598 -34.74 0.92 -1.86
C VAL A 598 -35.32 0.39 -3.18
N LEU A 599 -34.57 0.55 -4.27
CA LEU A 599 -34.85 -0.17 -5.52
C LEU A 599 -34.12 -1.53 -5.53
N PRO A 600 -34.72 -2.57 -6.13
CA PRO A 600 -34.06 -3.87 -6.27
C PRO A 600 -32.75 -3.76 -7.06
N ARG A 601 -31.83 -4.71 -6.82
CA ARG A 601 -30.51 -4.74 -7.48
C ARG A 601 -30.59 -4.73 -9.01
N ILE A 602 -31.65 -5.34 -9.55
CA ILE A 602 -32.06 -5.26 -10.95
C ILE A 602 -33.52 -4.84 -11.05
N TYR A 603 -33.86 -4.06 -12.06
CA TYR A 603 -35.25 -3.75 -12.37
C TYR A 603 -35.39 -3.39 -13.85
N PHE A 604 -36.61 -3.55 -14.37
CA PHE A 604 -36.98 -3.15 -15.72
C PHE A 604 -37.82 -1.87 -15.67
N THR A 605 -37.55 -0.94 -16.58
CA THR A 605 -38.19 0.38 -16.62
C THR A 605 -38.64 0.75 -18.03
N PRO A 606 -39.85 1.31 -18.20
CA PRO A 606 -40.39 1.66 -19.51
C PRO A 606 -39.85 2.99 -20.05
N GLU A 607 -39.55 3.94 -19.16
CA GLU A 607 -39.21 5.31 -19.55
C GLU A 607 -37.71 5.57 -19.35
N ALA A 608 -37.15 6.43 -20.19
CA ALA A 608 -35.81 6.95 -20.02
C ALA A 608 -35.75 8.45 -20.30
N LEU A 609 -34.83 9.14 -19.64
CA LEU A 609 -34.50 10.53 -19.90
C LEU A 609 -33.05 10.62 -20.31
N VAL A 610 -32.80 11.14 -21.51
CA VAL A 610 -31.43 11.36 -21.97
C VAL A 610 -30.93 12.69 -21.40
N ALA A 611 -29.80 12.65 -20.71
CA ALA A 611 -29.05 13.83 -20.29
C ALA A 611 -28.03 14.20 -21.38
N GLU A 612 -27.86 15.50 -21.63
CA GLU A 612 -26.92 16.03 -22.61
C GLU A 612 -25.47 15.87 -22.15
N ASN A 613 -25.24 15.88 -20.85
CA ASN A 613 -23.90 15.80 -20.25
C ASN A 613 -23.93 15.26 -18.81
N GLU A 614 -22.73 15.04 -18.26
CA GLU A 614 -22.52 14.51 -16.91
C GLU A 614 -23.18 15.36 -15.81
N ASP A 615 -23.14 16.69 -15.93
CA ASP A 615 -23.69 17.61 -14.93
C ASP A 615 -25.22 17.56 -14.90
N GLU A 616 -25.86 17.48 -16.07
CA GLU A 616 -27.29 17.33 -16.17
C GLU A 616 -27.75 15.96 -15.65
N ALA A 617 -27.02 14.88 -15.99
CA ALA A 617 -27.29 13.55 -15.46
C ALA A 617 -27.21 13.53 -13.92
N PHE A 618 -26.17 14.14 -13.35
CA PHE A 618 -26.02 14.29 -11.91
C PHE A 618 -27.20 15.05 -11.29
N LYS A 619 -27.54 16.23 -11.84
CA LYS A 619 -28.66 17.06 -11.35
C LYS A 619 -29.97 16.29 -11.36
N LYS A 620 -30.27 15.58 -12.46
CA LYS A 620 -31.49 14.76 -12.59
C LYS A 620 -31.54 13.67 -11.51
N VAL A 621 -30.44 12.96 -11.28
CA VAL A 621 -30.34 11.91 -10.25
C VAL A 621 -30.50 12.48 -8.83
N THR A 622 -29.96 13.67 -8.56
CA THR A 622 -30.04 14.32 -7.24
C THR A 622 -31.30 15.17 -7.06
N SER A 623 -32.23 15.17 -8.02
CA SER A 623 -33.49 15.92 -7.94
C SER A 623 -34.62 15.04 -7.42
N LEU A 624 -35.70 15.66 -6.92
CA LEU A 624 -36.93 14.95 -6.55
C LEU A 624 -37.81 14.60 -7.75
N GLU A 625 -37.51 15.13 -8.93
CA GLU A 625 -38.41 15.08 -10.10
C GLU A 625 -38.49 13.68 -10.73
N HIS A 626 -37.39 12.90 -10.69
CA HIS A 626 -37.25 11.69 -11.51
C HIS A 626 -36.81 10.46 -10.70
N TYR A 627 -37.27 10.36 -9.45
CA TYR A 627 -36.99 9.21 -8.61
C TYR A 627 -38.03 8.08 -8.78
N GLY A 628 -37.54 6.83 -8.86
CA GLY A 628 -38.34 5.62 -8.81
C GLY A 628 -37.97 4.62 -9.92
N PRO A 629 -38.63 3.45 -9.97
CA PRO A 629 -38.37 2.43 -10.98
C PRO A 629 -38.99 2.76 -12.36
N LYS A 630 -39.66 3.93 -12.49
CA LYS A 630 -40.40 4.32 -13.70
C LYS A 630 -39.49 4.88 -14.81
N THR A 631 -38.45 5.62 -14.43
CA THR A 631 -37.63 6.40 -15.37
C THR A 631 -36.16 6.17 -15.10
N VAL A 632 -35.38 5.79 -16.12
CA VAL A 632 -33.91 5.73 -16.05
C VAL A 632 -33.28 6.94 -16.71
N ILE A 633 -32.29 7.54 -16.05
CA ILE A 633 -31.53 8.65 -16.63
C ILE A 633 -30.35 8.09 -17.42
N LEU A 634 -30.29 8.34 -18.72
CA LEU A 634 -29.25 7.84 -19.64
C LEU A 634 -28.34 8.96 -20.11
N GLU A 635 -27.04 8.69 -20.23
CA GLU A 635 -26.07 9.64 -20.83
C GLU A 635 -25.75 9.31 -22.29
N ASN A 636 -26.16 8.15 -22.76
CA ASN A 636 -26.00 7.73 -24.16
C ASN A 636 -27.38 7.59 -24.79
N LYS A 637 -27.52 8.07 -26.04
CA LYS A 637 -28.76 7.91 -26.78
C LYS A 637 -29.09 6.42 -26.97
N PRO A 638 -30.29 5.96 -26.55
CA PRO A 638 -30.79 4.61 -26.83
C PRO A 638 -31.10 4.43 -28.33
N ASN A 639 -31.33 3.18 -28.76
CA ASN A 639 -31.69 2.89 -30.15
C ASN A 639 -33.11 3.40 -30.46
N ILE A 640 -34.05 3.15 -29.55
CA ILE A 640 -35.41 3.68 -29.58
C ILE A 640 -35.50 4.88 -28.65
N LEU A 641 -36.07 5.98 -29.14
CA LEU A 641 -36.24 7.18 -28.33
C LEU A 641 -37.26 6.92 -27.21
N PRO A 642 -36.99 7.39 -25.98
CA PRO A 642 -37.90 7.14 -24.88
C PRO A 642 -39.25 7.84 -25.09
N GLU A 643 -40.34 7.13 -24.83
CA GLU A 643 -41.69 7.69 -24.77
C GLU A 643 -42.14 7.82 -23.31
N GLU A 644 -43.04 8.78 -23.05
CA GLU A 644 -43.60 8.97 -21.72
C GLU A 644 -44.50 7.79 -21.33
N PHE A 645 -44.24 7.17 -20.17
CA PHE A 645 -45.02 6.03 -19.72
C PHE A 645 -46.24 6.47 -18.89
N THR A 646 -47.45 6.11 -19.36
CA THR A 646 -48.73 6.49 -18.74
C THR A 646 -49.38 5.38 -17.90
N GLY A 647 -48.74 4.21 -17.76
CA GLY A 647 -49.29 3.06 -17.01
C GLY A 647 -48.91 3.02 -15.53
N VAL A 648 -49.30 1.93 -14.84
CA VAL A 648 -48.90 1.64 -13.45
C VAL A 648 -47.58 0.86 -13.46
N ILE A 649 -46.55 1.38 -12.79
CA ILE A 649 -45.19 0.82 -12.85
C ILE A 649 -45.09 -0.60 -12.27
N ASP A 650 -45.83 -0.90 -11.21
CA ASP A 650 -45.81 -2.23 -10.59
C ASP A 650 -46.43 -3.29 -11.49
N ASP A 651 -47.49 -2.96 -12.22
CA ASP A 651 -48.11 -3.86 -13.18
C ASP A 651 -47.20 -4.06 -14.40
N PHE A 652 -46.57 -2.98 -14.89
CA PHE A 652 -45.55 -3.08 -15.93
C PHE A 652 -44.43 -4.04 -15.55
N ARG A 653 -43.90 -3.97 -14.32
CA ARG A 653 -42.81 -4.84 -13.87
C ARG A 653 -43.25 -6.29 -13.67
N LYS A 654 -44.49 -6.53 -13.23
CA LYS A 654 -45.06 -7.89 -13.16
C LYS A 654 -45.19 -8.52 -14.55
N ASP A 655 -45.53 -7.70 -15.54
CA ASP A 655 -45.64 -8.12 -16.93
C ASP A 655 -44.30 -8.28 -17.65
N ASN A 656 -43.23 -7.70 -17.10
CA ASN A 656 -41.87 -7.72 -17.65
C ASN A 656 -40.86 -8.19 -16.59
N PRO A 657 -40.99 -9.42 -16.05
CA PRO A 657 -40.12 -9.90 -14.98
C PRO A 657 -38.67 -10.01 -15.42
N VAL A 658 -37.77 -9.65 -14.50
CA VAL A 658 -36.32 -9.77 -14.65
C VAL A 658 -35.74 -10.40 -13.39
N GLU A 659 -34.85 -11.38 -13.55
CA GLU A 659 -34.28 -12.16 -12.45
C GLU A 659 -32.78 -12.40 -12.64
N ILE A 660 -31.99 -12.23 -11.57
CA ILE A 660 -30.57 -12.58 -11.59
C ILE A 660 -30.43 -14.08 -11.35
N ILE A 661 -29.98 -14.82 -12.36
CA ILE A 661 -29.76 -16.27 -12.29
C ILE A 661 -28.39 -16.58 -11.67
N ASN A 662 -27.37 -15.80 -12.03
CA ASN A 662 -26.02 -15.95 -11.49
C ASN A 662 -25.39 -14.58 -11.23
N TYR A 663 -24.70 -14.45 -10.10
CA TYR A 663 -24.02 -13.21 -9.71
C TYR A 663 -22.62 -13.54 -9.21
N GLU A 664 -21.63 -13.33 -10.06
CA GLU A 664 -20.20 -13.49 -9.78
C GLU A 664 -19.44 -12.19 -9.97
N ASP A 665 -18.20 -12.14 -9.47
CA ASP A 665 -17.35 -10.95 -9.49
C ASP A 665 -17.19 -10.34 -10.89
N GLN A 666 -17.02 -11.18 -11.92
CA GLN A 666 -16.76 -10.76 -13.31
C GLN A 666 -17.89 -11.13 -14.26
N LYS A 667 -18.98 -11.73 -13.79
CA LYS A 667 -20.10 -12.18 -14.62
C LYS A 667 -21.42 -12.05 -13.87
N VAL A 668 -22.41 -11.43 -14.50
CA VAL A 668 -23.80 -11.38 -14.01
C VAL A 668 -24.71 -11.89 -15.11
N GLU A 669 -25.49 -12.94 -14.82
CA GLU A 669 -26.46 -13.52 -15.74
C GLU A 669 -27.87 -13.20 -15.27
N ILE A 670 -28.67 -12.67 -16.19
CA ILE A 670 -30.04 -12.21 -15.95
C ILE A 670 -30.95 -12.86 -16.99
N GLU A 671 -32.09 -13.36 -16.55
CA GLU A 671 -33.20 -13.75 -17.42
C GLU A 671 -34.27 -12.67 -17.38
N ALA A 672 -34.86 -12.41 -18.54
CA ALA A 672 -35.89 -11.41 -18.72
C ALA A 672 -36.99 -11.94 -19.65
N ASP A 673 -38.25 -11.79 -19.27
CA ASP A 673 -39.42 -12.12 -20.12
C ASP A 673 -40.18 -10.81 -20.36
N ILE A 674 -39.90 -10.16 -21.49
CA ILE A 674 -40.29 -8.78 -21.76
C ILE A 674 -41.46 -8.75 -22.75
N LYS A 675 -42.56 -8.08 -22.38
CA LYS A 675 -43.72 -7.83 -23.25
C LYS A 675 -43.63 -6.52 -24.01
N THR A 676 -42.98 -5.52 -23.43
CA THR A 676 -42.91 -4.17 -23.97
C THR A 676 -41.47 -3.68 -23.92
N HIS A 677 -41.06 -2.96 -24.95
CA HIS A 677 -39.74 -2.34 -25.01
C HIS A 677 -39.42 -1.52 -23.74
N GLY A 678 -38.18 -1.56 -23.30
CA GLY A 678 -37.71 -0.79 -22.14
C GLY A 678 -36.26 -1.05 -21.80
N PHE A 679 -35.89 -0.69 -20.57
CA PHE A 679 -34.51 -0.74 -20.10
C PHE A 679 -34.36 -1.63 -18.87
N LEU A 680 -33.47 -2.62 -18.95
CA LEU A 680 -33.01 -3.38 -17.80
C LEU A 680 -31.88 -2.60 -17.13
N VAL A 681 -32.10 -2.16 -15.90
CA VAL A 681 -31.10 -1.48 -15.07
C VAL A 681 -30.50 -2.48 -14.08
N LEU A 682 -29.18 -2.58 -14.09
CA LEU A 682 -28.40 -3.32 -13.10
C LEU A 682 -27.65 -2.31 -12.24
N SER A 683 -27.96 -2.27 -10.95
CA SER A 683 -27.43 -1.27 -10.00
C SER A 683 -25.94 -1.47 -9.69
N ASP A 684 -25.12 -2.02 -10.57
CA ASP A 684 -23.66 -2.09 -10.43
C ASP A 684 -22.99 -0.95 -11.18
N SER A 685 -21.78 -0.56 -10.74
CA SER A 685 -21.07 0.57 -11.31
C SER A 685 -20.79 0.38 -12.82
N PHE A 686 -21.02 1.45 -13.57
CA PHE A 686 -20.60 1.56 -14.96
C PHE A 686 -19.10 1.81 -15.00
N TYR A 687 -18.35 0.87 -15.60
CA TYR A 687 -16.90 0.97 -15.70
C TYR A 687 -16.39 0.41 -17.04
N PRO A 688 -15.38 1.04 -17.67
CA PRO A 688 -14.78 0.53 -18.91
C PRO A 688 -14.25 -0.90 -18.78
N GLY A 689 -14.56 -1.74 -19.76
CA GLY A 689 -14.19 -3.16 -19.75
C GLY A 689 -15.35 -4.10 -19.42
N TRP A 690 -16.45 -3.59 -18.86
CA TRP A 690 -17.71 -4.34 -18.86
C TRP A 690 -18.30 -4.39 -20.26
N LYS A 691 -18.78 -5.58 -20.62
CA LYS A 691 -19.46 -5.89 -21.88
C LYS A 691 -20.75 -6.64 -21.56
N VAL A 692 -21.65 -6.71 -22.54
CA VAL A 692 -22.92 -7.41 -22.39
C VAL A 692 -23.21 -8.27 -23.61
N ARG A 693 -23.77 -9.46 -23.38
CA ARG A 693 -24.41 -10.24 -24.43
C ARG A 693 -25.90 -10.32 -24.18
N ILE A 694 -26.68 -10.17 -25.23
CA ILE A 694 -28.13 -10.38 -25.24
C ILE A 694 -28.37 -11.53 -26.21
N ASP A 695 -28.87 -12.66 -25.69
CA ASP A 695 -29.11 -13.90 -26.44
C ASP A 695 -27.88 -14.41 -27.19
N GLY A 696 -26.71 -14.25 -26.57
CA GLY A 696 -25.41 -14.67 -27.11
C GLY A 696 -24.76 -13.68 -28.08
N THR A 697 -25.45 -12.59 -28.45
CA THR A 697 -24.91 -11.53 -29.33
C THR A 697 -24.41 -10.34 -28.52
N GLU A 698 -23.31 -9.69 -28.93
CA GLU A 698 -22.78 -8.51 -28.21
C GLU A 698 -23.77 -7.34 -28.28
N GLY A 699 -24.12 -6.80 -27.11
CA GLY A 699 -25.03 -5.67 -26.96
C GLY A 699 -24.30 -4.38 -26.54
N LYS A 700 -25.06 -3.29 -26.41
CA LYS A 700 -24.57 -1.99 -25.97
C LYS A 700 -24.93 -1.76 -24.51
N ILE A 701 -23.94 -1.50 -23.67
CA ILE A 701 -24.18 -1.01 -22.31
C ILE A 701 -24.43 0.49 -22.36
N LEU A 702 -25.48 0.93 -21.69
CA LEU A 702 -25.82 2.33 -21.48
C LEU A 702 -25.42 2.72 -20.06
N ARG A 703 -24.83 3.91 -19.90
CA ARG A 703 -24.65 4.48 -18.57
C ARG A 703 -25.98 5.01 -18.07
N ALA A 704 -26.40 4.54 -16.91
CA ALA A 704 -27.70 4.76 -16.30
C ALA A 704 -27.56 5.37 -14.91
N ASN A 705 -28.48 6.27 -14.56
CA ASN A 705 -28.59 6.90 -13.24
C ASN A 705 -27.22 7.35 -12.70
N TYR A 706 -26.43 7.96 -13.59
CA TYR A 706 -25.10 8.54 -13.36
C TYR A 706 -23.97 7.54 -13.03
N LEU A 707 -24.23 6.56 -12.15
CA LEU A 707 -23.22 5.61 -11.65
C LEU A 707 -23.34 4.20 -12.21
N VAL A 708 -24.53 3.76 -12.65
CA VAL A 708 -24.82 2.35 -12.89
C VAL A 708 -25.01 2.03 -14.37
N ARG A 709 -25.27 0.76 -14.71
CA ARG A 709 -25.37 0.27 -16.08
C ARG A 709 -26.78 -0.19 -16.42
N ALA A 710 -27.16 0.00 -17.68
CA ALA A 710 -28.42 -0.50 -18.22
C ALA A 710 -28.22 -1.08 -19.62
N VAL A 711 -29.19 -1.87 -20.07
CA VAL A 711 -29.34 -2.32 -21.45
C VAL A 711 -30.77 -2.15 -21.92
N GLU A 712 -30.92 -1.90 -23.20
CA GLU A 712 -32.20 -1.81 -23.90
C GLU A 712 -32.65 -3.22 -24.31
N LEU A 713 -33.91 -3.56 -24.05
CA LEU A 713 -34.51 -4.85 -24.41
C LEU A 713 -35.82 -4.62 -25.15
N ASP A 714 -35.99 -5.36 -26.25
CA ASP A 714 -37.23 -5.44 -27.01
C ASP A 714 -38.16 -6.52 -26.42
N PRO A 715 -39.42 -6.62 -26.89
CA PRO A 715 -40.29 -7.71 -26.49
C PRO A 715 -39.72 -9.08 -26.85
N GLY A 716 -39.63 -9.98 -25.87
CA GLY A 716 -39.09 -11.31 -26.03
C GLY A 716 -38.56 -11.91 -24.72
N LYS A 717 -38.19 -13.19 -24.79
CA LYS A 717 -37.42 -13.86 -23.73
C LYS A 717 -35.95 -13.65 -24.01
N HIS A 718 -35.26 -13.03 -23.06
CA HIS A 718 -33.86 -12.67 -23.20
C HIS A 718 -33.00 -13.29 -22.11
N LYS A 719 -31.82 -13.78 -22.51
CA LYS A 719 -30.70 -14.03 -21.62
C LYS A 719 -29.69 -12.89 -21.74
N VAL A 720 -29.55 -12.11 -20.68
CA VAL A 720 -28.61 -10.98 -20.59
C VAL A 720 -27.40 -11.37 -19.75
N GLU A 721 -26.21 -11.35 -20.34
CA GLU A 721 -24.96 -11.68 -19.66
C GLU A 721 -24.02 -10.48 -19.63
N PHE A 722 -23.87 -9.85 -18.46
CA PHE A 722 -22.80 -8.88 -18.24
C PHE A 722 -21.51 -9.60 -17.89
N TYR A 723 -20.39 -9.22 -18.50
CA TYR A 723 -19.09 -9.81 -18.19
C TYR A 723 -17.95 -8.78 -18.26
N TYR A 724 -16.95 -8.93 -17.39
CA TYR A 724 -15.83 -7.99 -17.29
C TYR A 724 -14.60 -8.54 -18.03
N ASP A 725 -14.21 -7.89 -19.13
CA ASP A 725 -13.08 -8.27 -19.98
C ASP A 725 -12.24 -7.01 -20.36
N PRO A 726 -11.47 -6.46 -19.40
CA PRO A 726 -10.67 -5.25 -19.64
C PRO A 726 -9.50 -5.50 -20.60
N VAL A 727 -9.46 -4.72 -21.68
CA VAL A 727 -8.41 -4.81 -22.71
C VAL A 727 -7.04 -4.44 -22.13
N SER A 728 -6.99 -3.43 -21.26
CA SER A 728 -5.78 -2.97 -20.56
C SER A 728 -5.09 -4.10 -19.80
N PHE A 729 -5.87 -4.93 -19.08
CA PHE A 729 -5.39 -6.08 -18.35
C PHE A 729 -4.87 -7.17 -19.29
N ARG A 730 -5.63 -7.54 -20.32
CA ARG A 730 -5.21 -8.58 -21.28
C ARG A 730 -3.91 -8.24 -21.98
N VAL A 731 -3.79 -7.02 -22.47
CA VAL A 731 -2.56 -6.53 -23.12
C VAL A 731 -1.42 -6.51 -22.11
N GLY A 732 -1.65 -5.98 -20.91
CA GLY A 732 -0.65 -5.95 -19.85
C GLY A 732 -0.17 -7.34 -19.45
N LEU A 733 -1.08 -8.31 -19.32
CA LEU A 733 -0.78 -9.70 -19.01
C LEU A 733 0.09 -10.34 -20.09
N ILE A 734 -0.26 -10.19 -21.37
CA ILE A 734 0.53 -10.74 -22.49
C ILE A 734 1.94 -10.16 -22.49
N ILE A 735 2.07 -8.83 -22.35
CA ILE A 735 3.37 -8.15 -22.29
C ILE A 735 4.20 -8.67 -21.11
N SER A 736 3.62 -8.72 -19.92
CA SER A 736 4.28 -9.18 -18.70
C SER A 736 4.73 -10.65 -18.80
N LEU A 737 3.91 -11.54 -19.35
CA LEU A 737 4.25 -12.95 -19.53
C LEU A 737 5.38 -13.13 -20.54
N PHE A 738 5.31 -12.45 -21.70
CA PHE A 738 6.36 -12.51 -22.71
C PHE A 738 7.68 -11.95 -22.18
N ALA A 739 7.65 -10.80 -21.50
CA ALA A 739 8.81 -10.20 -20.87
C ALA A 739 9.41 -11.12 -19.79
N SER A 740 8.57 -11.75 -18.96
CA SER A 740 9.01 -12.71 -17.95
C SER A 740 9.72 -13.91 -18.59
N GLY A 741 9.17 -14.46 -19.67
CA GLY A 741 9.78 -15.54 -20.44
C GLY A 741 11.16 -15.15 -20.99
N ILE A 742 11.28 -13.98 -21.62
CA ILE A 742 12.56 -13.47 -22.12
C ILE A 742 13.57 -13.32 -20.99
N VAL A 743 13.18 -12.70 -19.87
CA VAL A 743 14.06 -12.50 -18.71
C VAL A 743 14.57 -13.83 -18.17
N VAL A 744 13.71 -14.84 -18.03
CA VAL A 744 14.10 -16.19 -17.61
C VAL A 744 15.10 -16.81 -18.59
N ILE A 745 14.81 -16.76 -19.90
CA ILE A 745 15.70 -17.28 -20.95
C ILE A 745 17.07 -16.60 -20.89
N LEU A 746 17.12 -15.27 -20.76
CA LEU A 746 18.37 -14.51 -20.67
C LEU A 746 19.17 -14.89 -19.41
N ILE A 747 18.51 -15.04 -18.26
CA ILE A 747 19.18 -15.43 -17.00
C ILE A 747 19.74 -16.85 -17.09
N VAL A 748 18.97 -17.80 -17.61
CA VAL A 748 19.39 -19.20 -17.76
C VAL A 748 20.51 -19.32 -18.81
N GLY A 749 20.35 -18.67 -19.97
CA GLY A 749 21.35 -18.65 -21.03
C GLY A 749 22.69 -18.09 -20.56
N MET A 750 22.68 -16.98 -19.80
CA MET A 750 23.90 -16.42 -19.20
C MET A 750 24.57 -17.39 -18.21
N LYS A 751 23.80 -18.15 -17.42
CA LYS A 751 24.36 -19.18 -16.53
C LYS A 751 25.00 -20.33 -17.31
N MET A 752 24.35 -20.81 -18.36
CA MET A 752 24.89 -21.88 -19.20
C MET A 752 26.17 -21.45 -19.91
N LEU A 753 26.18 -20.27 -20.54
CA LEU A 753 27.39 -19.74 -21.21
C LEU A 753 28.58 -19.59 -20.25
N ASN A 754 28.34 -19.15 -19.01
CA ASN A 754 29.38 -19.09 -17.99
C ASN A 754 29.91 -20.48 -17.62
N GLN A 755 29.06 -21.49 -17.51
CA GLN A 755 29.49 -22.88 -17.27
C GLN A 755 30.30 -23.44 -18.45
N PHE A 756 29.85 -23.21 -19.69
CA PHE A 756 30.59 -23.61 -20.89
C PHE A 756 31.96 -22.93 -21.01
N SER A 757 32.04 -21.64 -20.69
CA SER A 757 33.32 -20.90 -20.64
C SER A 757 34.30 -21.51 -19.63
N ILE A 758 33.82 -21.87 -18.43
CA ILE A 758 34.63 -22.53 -17.40
C ILE A 758 35.11 -23.91 -17.90
N PHE A 759 34.22 -24.68 -18.53
CA PHE A 759 34.55 -26.00 -19.07
C PHE A 759 35.57 -25.93 -20.21
N LYS A 760 35.39 -25.01 -21.17
CA LYS A 760 36.34 -24.79 -22.27
C LYS A 760 37.72 -24.38 -21.78
N ASN A 761 37.80 -23.50 -20.78
CA ASN A 761 39.07 -23.06 -20.17
C ASN A 761 39.77 -24.17 -19.37
N GLN A 762 39.07 -25.23 -18.95
CA GLN A 762 39.68 -26.42 -18.34
C GLN A 762 40.26 -27.36 -19.41
N PHE A 763 39.70 -27.39 -20.62
CA PHE A 763 40.19 -28.21 -21.73
C PHE A 763 41.36 -27.57 -22.48
N THR A 764 41.43 -26.24 -22.57
CA THR A 764 42.56 -25.53 -23.22
C THR A 764 43.79 -25.36 -22.32
N LYS A 765 43.73 -25.81 -21.06
CA LYS A 765 44.85 -25.81 -20.10
C LYS A 765 45.49 -27.20 -19.89
N LYS A 766 45.02 -28.20 -20.62
CA LYS A 766 45.76 -29.44 -20.87
C LYS A 766 46.37 -29.37 -22.26
#